data_AF-A0A485BFF3-F1
#
_entry.id   AF-A0A485BFF3-F1
#
_cell.length_a   1.000
_cell.length_b   1.000
_cell.length_c   1.000
_cell.angle_alpha   90.00
_cell.angle_beta   90.00
_cell.angle_gamma   90.00
#
_symmetry.space_group_name_H-M   'P 1'
#
loop_
_entity.id
_entity.type
_entity.pdbx_description
1 polymer ?
#
loop_
_entity_poly.entity_id
_entity_poly.type
_entity_poly.pdbx_seq_one_letter_code
_entity_poly.pdbx_strand_id
1 'polypeptide(L)'
;MNQQPPVRLTYRLLSYLMSALLATQPLLPAVAATLTPVGNTAMDKAANGVPVVNIATPNGAGISHNQFNDYNVGKEGLILNNATGKLNQTQLGGLISGNARLKAGKEAKGIINEVTGGNRSQLQGYTEVAGNAANVMVANPYGITCNGCGFINTPQATLTTGKPVFDASGNLQALDVKKGSITIEGQGLDASSSDALSIISRATEVNAAIHAKDLKVVAGANRVGTDGSVQAQQGEGSAPTVAVDTGALGGMYANRIHLVSSEKGVGVNLGDLNARQGDITLDAGGKLTVHNSLASGALSAKGESLTLTGDHKSGGSMSLNSQDDIALSNGSLNSDGDLVLNANGTISHASEKLTAGRDATLTAKNISQDASSQINAARDIAAKASDTLTTQGQMTAGQNLTVSSNTLTQNGKLLAHNRAQLNADTLNNSGSVQGASLSVGSATLGNSGSLLSGGNLTVNTNDFTQSGSTGAKGKASITASGKLTNTGALVSDDALALKAQDVTQNGVLSGGKGLTVNAQTLTSGKNSVTHSDAAITLITTTATLDGETSAGGDLELQGDRLTTAASAQLQSGNNLSLSAREAALAGTQAAQKAMTVNAREKLTHSGKSSAASLSLSAPELTNSGVLVASTLNTQSQTLTNSGLMQGDSALLIGTQKLDNQQNGTLYSAANLTLAISDIRNSGAYHQR
;
A
#
# COMPACT_ATOMS: atom_id res chain seq x y z
N MET A 1 -33.52 24.68 39.10
CA MET A 1 -34.32 25.43 38.11
C MET A 1 -34.08 24.80 36.74
N ASN A 2 -34.94 23.88 36.33
CA ASN A 2 -34.89 23.22 35.02
C ASN A 2 -35.51 24.16 33.98
N GLN A 3 -34.71 24.76 33.11
CA GLN A 3 -35.20 25.40 31.90
C GLN A 3 -34.79 24.53 30.71
N GLN A 4 -35.72 23.67 30.26
CA GLN A 4 -35.64 23.08 28.93
C GLN A 4 -35.98 24.17 27.90
N PRO A 5 -35.21 24.30 26.80
CA PRO A 5 -35.49 25.29 25.78
C PRO A 5 -36.81 24.95 25.03
N PRO A 6 -37.59 25.95 24.61
CA PRO A 6 -38.83 25.70 23.87
C PRO A 6 -38.53 25.06 22.51
N VAL A 7 -39.21 23.97 22.20
CA VAL A 7 -39.11 23.26 20.92
C VAL A 7 -39.47 24.22 19.78
N ARG A 8 -38.56 24.38 18.81
CA ARG A 8 -38.72 25.31 17.67
C ARG A 8 -40.00 24.97 16.89
N LEU A 9 -40.74 25.99 16.46
CA LEU A 9 -42.01 25.88 15.72
C LEU A 9 -41.92 24.94 14.50
N THR A 10 -40.75 24.88 13.86
CA THR A 10 -40.46 24.01 12.72
C THR A 10 -40.54 22.51 13.06
N TYR A 11 -40.12 22.10 14.27
CA TYR A 11 -40.24 20.70 14.71
C TYR A 11 -41.68 20.33 15.07
N ARG A 12 -42.48 21.28 15.55
CA ARG A 12 -43.92 21.06 15.79
C ARG A 12 -44.68 20.90 14.49
N LEU A 13 -44.40 21.74 13.49
CA LEU A 13 -45.00 21.62 12.15
C LEU A 13 -44.60 20.30 11.47
N LEU A 14 -43.34 19.89 11.58
CA LEU A 14 -42.86 18.61 11.05
C LEU A 14 -43.51 17.41 11.76
N SER A 15 -43.70 17.48 13.09
CA SER A 15 -44.40 16.46 13.86
C SER A 15 -45.87 16.36 13.47
N TYR A 16 -46.58 17.48 13.28
CA TYR A 16 -47.97 17.45 12.82
C TYR A 16 -48.10 16.97 11.37
N LEU A 17 -47.15 17.31 10.49
CA LEU A 17 -47.10 16.80 9.12
C LEU A 17 -46.87 15.28 9.11
N MET A 18 -45.93 14.76 9.91
CA MET A 18 -45.71 13.31 10.05
C MET A 18 -46.93 12.60 10.65
N SER A 19 -47.55 13.17 11.68
CA SER A 19 -48.76 12.60 12.28
C SER A 19 -49.93 12.59 11.30
N ALA A 20 -50.07 13.63 10.46
CA ALA A 20 -51.09 13.68 9.42
C ALA A 20 -50.80 12.69 8.27
N LEU A 21 -49.54 12.53 7.86
CA LEU A 21 -49.11 11.52 6.86
C LEU A 21 -49.28 10.08 7.37
N LEU A 22 -49.10 9.84 8.67
CA LEU A 22 -49.34 8.54 9.31
C LEU A 22 -50.83 8.24 9.48
N ALA A 23 -51.65 9.26 9.77
CA ALA A 23 -53.10 9.11 9.92
C ALA A 23 -53.86 9.03 8.58
N THR A 24 -53.22 9.39 7.45
CA THR A 24 -53.83 9.41 6.11
C THR A 24 -53.20 8.43 5.13
N GLN A 25 -52.42 7.45 5.61
CA GLN A 25 -51.98 6.36 4.74
C GLN A 25 -53.22 5.69 4.11
N PRO A 26 -53.30 5.57 2.77
CA PRO A 26 -54.28 4.69 2.17
C PRO A 26 -53.98 3.29 2.71
N LEU A 27 -54.98 2.67 3.35
CA LEU A 27 -55.05 1.23 3.51
C LEU A 27 -54.99 0.66 2.08
N LEU A 28 -53.78 0.35 1.61
CA LEU A 28 -53.59 -0.34 0.33
C LEU A 28 -54.39 -1.64 0.46
N PRO A 29 -55.43 -1.85 -0.38
CA PRO A 29 -56.13 -3.12 -0.36
C PRO A 29 -55.12 -4.21 -0.63
N ALA A 30 -55.16 -5.29 0.16
CA ALA A 30 -54.42 -6.51 -0.13
C ALA A 30 -54.89 -7.00 -1.50
N VAL A 31 -54.09 -6.75 -2.54
CA VAL A 31 -54.34 -7.30 -3.87
C VAL A 31 -54.16 -8.81 -3.72
N ALA A 32 -55.24 -9.56 -3.88
CA ALA A 32 -55.17 -11.03 -3.88
C ALA A 32 -54.13 -11.47 -4.91
N ALA A 33 -53.30 -12.47 -4.57
CA ALA A 33 -52.30 -12.99 -5.51
C ALA A 33 -53.01 -13.58 -6.74
N THR A 34 -53.00 -12.83 -7.85
CA THR A 34 -53.61 -13.26 -9.11
C THR A 34 -52.67 -14.18 -9.88
N LEU A 35 -53.19 -15.33 -10.30
CA LEU A 35 -52.52 -16.31 -11.17
C LEU A 35 -53.42 -16.57 -12.37
N THR A 36 -53.00 -16.16 -13.56
CA THR A 36 -53.80 -16.24 -14.79
C THR A 36 -53.05 -17.03 -15.86
N PRO A 37 -53.09 -18.39 -15.82
CA PRO A 37 -52.37 -19.22 -16.78
C PRO A 37 -52.91 -19.05 -18.21
N VAL A 38 -52.03 -19.30 -19.18
CA VAL A 38 -52.32 -19.30 -20.61
C VAL A 38 -52.00 -20.67 -21.20
N GLY A 39 -52.83 -21.14 -22.13
CA GLY A 39 -52.58 -22.38 -22.87
C GLY A 39 -52.79 -23.64 -22.04
N ASN A 40 -51.75 -24.49 -21.94
CA ASN A 40 -51.86 -25.86 -21.42
C ASN A 40 -51.61 -25.99 -19.91
N THR A 41 -51.37 -24.88 -19.21
CA THR A 41 -51.23 -24.83 -17.76
C THR A 41 -52.60 -24.74 -17.11
N ALA A 42 -52.87 -25.56 -16.08
CA ALA A 42 -54.15 -25.55 -15.38
C ALA A 42 -53.98 -25.18 -13.89
N MET A 43 -54.98 -24.50 -13.33
CA MET A 43 -55.05 -24.19 -11.90
C MET A 43 -55.95 -25.17 -11.18
N ASP A 44 -55.57 -25.48 -9.94
CA ASP A 44 -56.34 -26.22 -8.94
C ASP A 44 -56.07 -25.60 -7.56
N LYS A 45 -56.65 -26.15 -6.50
CA LYS A 45 -56.40 -25.75 -5.11
C LYS A 45 -56.22 -26.98 -4.23
N ALA A 46 -55.25 -26.91 -3.33
CA ALA A 46 -55.11 -27.87 -2.26
C ALA A 46 -56.30 -27.76 -1.28
N ALA A 47 -56.50 -28.79 -0.46
CA ALA A 47 -57.63 -28.85 0.48
C ALA A 47 -57.63 -27.69 1.49
N ASN A 48 -56.46 -27.15 1.83
CA ASN A 48 -56.28 -26.00 2.72
C ASN A 48 -56.30 -24.64 2.00
N GLY A 49 -56.60 -24.62 0.70
CA GLY A 49 -56.77 -23.40 -0.10
C GLY A 49 -55.51 -22.89 -0.81
N VAL A 50 -54.33 -23.49 -0.59
CA VAL A 50 -53.10 -23.13 -1.32
C VAL A 50 -53.29 -23.39 -2.82
N PRO A 51 -53.01 -22.41 -3.70
CA PRO A 51 -53.11 -22.60 -5.14
C PRO A 51 -52.15 -23.69 -5.64
N VAL A 52 -52.62 -24.51 -6.58
CA VAL A 52 -51.85 -25.58 -7.23
C VAL A 52 -51.82 -25.33 -8.73
N VAL A 53 -50.63 -25.20 -9.30
CA VAL A 53 -50.40 -25.11 -10.74
C VAL A 53 -50.09 -26.51 -11.26
N ASN A 54 -51.02 -27.09 -12.01
CA ASN A 54 -50.76 -28.28 -12.80
C ASN A 54 -49.95 -27.84 -14.04
N ILE A 55 -48.63 -28.01 -13.93
CA ILE A 55 -47.65 -27.60 -14.95
C ILE A 55 -47.89 -28.32 -16.29
N ALA A 56 -47.51 -27.66 -17.39
CA ALA A 56 -47.57 -28.21 -18.73
C ALA A 56 -46.66 -29.44 -18.91
N THR A 57 -46.97 -30.29 -19.88
CA THR A 57 -46.18 -31.47 -20.21
C THR A 57 -44.75 -31.06 -20.63
N PRO A 58 -43.70 -31.62 -20.01
CA PRO A 58 -42.32 -31.29 -20.35
C PRO A 58 -41.96 -31.67 -21.79
N ASN A 59 -41.07 -30.91 -22.40
CA ASN A 59 -40.49 -31.21 -23.71
C ASN A 59 -39.45 -32.36 -23.64
N GLY A 60 -38.78 -32.64 -24.77
CA GLY A 60 -37.75 -33.71 -24.86
C GLY A 60 -36.55 -33.52 -23.92
N ALA A 61 -36.25 -32.29 -23.48
CA ALA A 61 -35.21 -32.00 -22.50
C ALA A 61 -35.73 -31.99 -21.04
N GLY A 62 -37.02 -32.23 -20.82
CA GLY A 62 -37.64 -32.19 -19.51
C GLY A 62 -37.96 -30.78 -19.02
N ILE A 63 -38.08 -29.80 -19.92
CA ILE A 63 -38.52 -28.44 -19.57
C ILE A 63 -40.04 -28.33 -19.72
N SER A 64 -40.71 -27.98 -18.62
CA SER A 64 -42.11 -27.56 -18.61
C SER A 64 -42.18 -26.05 -18.69
N HIS A 65 -42.72 -25.52 -19.79
CA HIS A 65 -42.87 -24.08 -20.00
C HIS A 65 -44.34 -23.69 -19.80
N ASN A 66 -44.56 -22.78 -18.85
CA ASN A 66 -45.85 -22.34 -18.37
C ASN A 66 -45.95 -20.83 -18.55
N GLN A 67 -46.98 -20.35 -19.22
CA GLN A 67 -47.17 -18.93 -19.49
C GLN A 67 -48.33 -18.36 -18.67
N PHE A 68 -48.19 -17.12 -18.23
CA PHE A 68 -49.16 -16.42 -17.39
C PHE A 68 -49.34 -14.97 -17.82
N ASN A 69 -50.55 -14.44 -17.76
CA ASN A 69 -50.74 -12.98 -17.87
C ASN A 69 -50.30 -12.28 -16.58
N ASP A 70 -50.61 -12.87 -15.43
CA ASP A 70 -50.20 -12.46 -14.09
C ASP A 70 -49.71 -13.70 -13.31
N TYR A 71 -48.55 -13.58 -12.68
CA TYR A 71 -48.00 -14.62 -11.81
C TYR A 71 -47.59 -13.99 -10.48
N ASN A 72 -48.41 -14.23 -9.46
CA ASN A 72 -48.19 -13.77 -8.09
C ASN A 72 -48.27 -14.95 -7.12
N VAL A 73 -47.53 -14.88 -6.03
CA VAL A 73 -47.56 -15.88 -4.95
C VAL A 73 -48.00 -15.17 -3.68
N GLY A 74 -49.12 -15.61 -3.10
CA GLY A 74 -49.63 -15.08 -1.85
C GLY A 74 -48.83 -15.58 -0.65
N LYS A 75 -49.19 -15.13 0.55
CA LYS A 75 -48.54 -15.55 1.81
C LYS A 75 -48.77 -17.03 2.12
N GLU A 76 -49.86 -17.58 1.61
CA GLU A 76 -50.20 -19.00 1.64
C GLU A 76 -49.25 -19.86 0.79
N GLY A 77 -48.48 -19.25 -0.12
CA GLY A 77 -47.57 -19.93 -1.03
C GLY A 77 -48.24 -20.44 -2.31
N LEU A 78 -47.50 -21.22 -3.09
CA LEU A 78 -47.91 -21.76 -4.38
C LEU A 78 -47.28 -23.15 -4.58
N ILE A 79 -48.06 -24.11 -5.09
CA ILE A 79 -47.54 -25.44 -5.42
C ILE A 79 -47.47 -25.62 -6.93
N LEU A 80 -46.30 -25.97 -7.45
CA LEU A 80 -46.07 -26.44 -8.82
C LEU A 80 -46.18 -27.97 -8.82
N ASN A 81 -47.26 -28.52 -9.38
CA ASN A 81 -47.55 -29.95 -9.34
C ASN A 81 -46.75 -30.71 -10.41
N ASN A 82 -45.56 -31.17 -10.03
CA ASN A 82 -44.69 -32.05 -10.82
C ASN A 82 -44.87 -33.55 -10.47
N ALA A 83 -45.96 -33.90 -9.81
CA ALA A 83 -46.16 -35.22 -9.24
C ALA A 83 -47.00 -36.13 -10.16
N THR A 84 -46.65 -37.41 -10.23
CA THR A 84 -47.34 -38.44 -11.05
C THR A 84 -48.08 -39.48 -10.22
N GLY A 85 -47.86 -39.52 -8.90
CA GLY A 85 -48.56 -40.42 -7.97
C GLY A 85 -50.02 -40.01 -7.76
N LYS A 86 -50.86 -40.95 -7.32
CA LYS A 86 -52.29 -40.67 -7.06
C LYS A 86 -52.52 -39.65 -5.94
N LEU A 87 -51.71 -39.72 -4.88
CA LEU A 87 -51.73 -38.82 -3.72
C LEU A 87 -50.27 -38.48 -3.40
N ASN A 88 -49.96 -37.19 -3.33
CA ASN A 88 -48.60 -36.71 -3.13
C ASN A 88 -48.60 -35.72 -1.96
N GLN A 89 -47.72 -35.96 -1.00
CA GLN A 89 -47.57 -35.08 0.15
C GLN A 89 -46.80 -33.82 -0.26
N THR A 90 -47.33 -32.67 0.12
CA THR A 90 -46.70 -31.35 0.01
C THR A 90 -46.57 -30.72 1.39
N GLN A 91 -45.64 -29.78 1.54
CA GLN A 91 -45.41 -29.04 2.78
C GLN A 91 -46.43 -27.90 2.93
N LEU A 92 -46.77 -27.21 1.84
CA LEU A 92 -47.69 -26.08 1.85
C LEU A 92 -49.16 -26.51 1.83
N GLY A 93 -49.53 -27.53 1.04
CA GLY A 93 -50.92 -27.86 0.72
C GLY A 93 -51.46 -29.15 1.33
N GLY A 94 -50.62 -29.93 2.03
CA GLY A 94 -50.96 -31.29 2.44
C GLY A 94 -50.98 -32.27 1.27
N LEU A 95 -51.91 -33.23 1.26
CA LEU A 95 -52.04 -34.19 0.17
C LEU A 95 -52.72 -33.56 -1.05
N ILE A 96 -52.09 -33.67 -2.22
CA ILE A 96 -52.65 -33.27 -3.52
C ILE A 96 -52.70 -34.46 -4.48
N SER A 97 -53.62 -34.41 -5.44
CA SER A 97 -53.66 -35.35 -6.56
C SER A 97 -52.49 -35.13 -7.53
N GLY A 98 -52.03 -36.18 -8.20
CA GLY A 98 -51.02 -36.06 -9.24
C GLY A 98 -51.51 -35.24 -10.45
N ASN A 99 -50.56 -34.62 -11.15
CA ASN A 99 -50.86 -33.86 -12.35
C ASN A 99 -51.15 -34.81 -13.52
N ALA A 100 -52.41 -34.84 -13.95
CA ALA A 100 -52.88 -35.69 -15.06
C ALA A 100 -52.20 -35.40 -16.42
N ARG A 101 -51.48 -34.27 -16.55
CA ARG A 101 -50.68 -33.92 -17.74
C ARG A 101 -49.31 -34.61 -17.76
N LEU A 102 -48.89 -35.26 -16.68
CA LEU A 102 -47.59 -35.89 -16.53
C LEU A 102 -47.69 -37.41 -16.59
N LYS A 103 -46.61 -38.06 -17.01
CA LYS A 103 -46.46 -39.52 -17.00
C LYS A 103 -45.28 -39.88 -16.10
N ALA A 104 -45.40 -40.96 -15.34
CA ALA A 104 -44.34 -41.44 -14.47
C ALA A 104 -43.02 -41.63 -15.25
N GLY A 105 -41.92 -41.10 -14.72
CA GLY A 105 -40.60 -41.12 -15.35
C GLY A 105 -40.39 -40.07 -16.44
N LYS A 106 -41.38 -39.20 -16.68
CA LYS A 106 -41.31 -38.05 -17.60
C LYS A 106 -41.74 -36.75 -16.90
N GLU A 107 -41.48 -36.64 -15.61
CA GLU A 107 -41.65 -35.42 -14.82
C GLU A 107 -40.71 -34.31 -15.32
N ALA A 108 -41.04 -33.06 -15.02
CA ALA A 108 -40.21 -31.92 -15.37
C ALA A 108 -38.90 -31.97 -14.59
N LYS A 109 -37.79 -31.67 -15.26
CA LYS A 109 -36.49 -31.36 -14.66
C LYS A 109 -36.30 -29.85 -14.46
N GLY A 110 -36.98 -29.05 -15.29
CA GLY A 110 -37.05 -27.60 -15.15
C GLY A 110 -38.47 -27.10 -15.43
N ILE A 111 -38.92 -26.12 -14.65
CA ILE A 111 -40.22 -25.49 -14.73
C ILE A 111 -39.99 -23.99 -14.94
N ILE A 112 -40.39 -23.49 -16.10
CA ILE A 112 -40.31 -22.06 -16.44
C ILE A 112 -41.72 -21.48 -16.33
N ASN A 113 -41.89 -20.50 -15.44
CA ASN A 113 -43.09 -19.70 -15.28
C ASN A 113 -42.82 -18.33 -15.90
N GLU A 114 -43.24 -18.14 -17.15
CA GLU A 114 -43.05 -16.91 -17.92
C GLU A 114 -44.30 -16.03 -17.83
N VAL A 115 -44.12 -14.77 -17.44
CA VAL A 115 -45.17 -13.76 -17.49
C VAL A 115 -45.14 -13.06 -18.85
N THR A 116 -46.24 -13.17 -19.59
CA THR A 116 -46.44 -12.52 -20.90
C THR A 116 -47.27 -11.24 -20.81
N GLY A 117 -47.95 -11.00 -19.68
CA GLY A 117 -48.71 -9.78 -19.41
C GLY A 117 -47.84 -8.62 -18.94
N GLY A 118 -48.45 -7.42 -18.85
CA GLY A 118 -47.76 -6.16 -18.58
C GLY A 118 -47.46 -5.84 -17.11
N ASN A 119 -47.76 -6.74 -16.19
CA ASN A 119 -47.73 -6.49 -14.75
C ASN A 119 -46.53 -7.12 -14.07
N ARG A 120 -46.02 -6.46 -13.03
CA ARG A 120 -44.97 -6.97 -12.14
C ARG A 120 -45.51 -8.14 -11.29
N SER A 121 -44.65 -9.13 -11.04
CA SER A 121 -44.94 -10.23 -10.12
C SER A 121 -44.69 -9.83 -8.66
N GLN A 122 -45.61 -10.18 -7.77
CA GLN A 122 -45.48 -10.08 -6.32
C GLN A 122 -45.39 -11.47 -5.72
N LEU A 123 -44.27 -11.79 -5.07
CA LEU A 123 -43.98 -13.08 -4.46
C LEU A 123 -43.89 -12.89 -2.94
N GLN A 124 -44.93 -13.29 -2.21
CA GLN A 124 -45.09 -13.03 -0.77
C GLN A 124 -45.04 -14.32 0.08
N GLY A 125 -44.77 -15.47 -0.52
CA GLY A 125 -44.70 -16.76 0.13
C GLY A 125 -43.91 -17.79 -0.67
N TYR A 126 -43.86 -19.03 -0.16
CA TYR A 126 -43.03 -20.09 -0.74
C TYR A 126 -43.64 -20.68 -2.01
N THR A 127 -42.78 -21.03 -2.97
CA THR A 127 -43.13 -21.87 -4.12
C THR A 127 -42.59 -23.28 -3.90
N GLU A 128 -43.47 -24.27 -3.90
CA GLU A 128 -43.13 -25.68 -3.68
C GLU A 128 -43.28 -26.49 -4.97
N VAL A 129 -42.29 -27.32 -5.30
CA VAL A 129 -42.47 -28.36 -6.34
C VAL A 129 -42.97 -29.64 -5.69
N ALA A 130 -44.21 -30.06 -6.02
CA ALA A 130 -44.75 -31.32 -5.54
C ALA A 130 -44.21 -32.50 -6.37
N GLY A 131 -43.86 -33.61 -5.70
CA GLY A 131 -43.33 -34.81 -6.36
C GLY A 131 -41.83 -34.71 -6.62
N ASN A 132 -41.40 -35.04 -7.85
CA ASN A 132 -39.97 -35.01 -8.20
C ASN A 132 -39.44 -33.58 -8.21
N ALA A 133 -38.29 -33.37 -7.58
CA ALA A 133 -37.61 -32.08 -7.53
C ALA A 133 -37.31 -31.56 -8.95
N ALA A 134 -37.49 -30.26 -9.16
CA ALA A 134 -37.22 -29.61 -10.44
C ALA A 134 -36.65 -28.21 -10.24
N ASN A 135 -35.86 -27.74 -11.20
CA ASN A 135 -35.41 -26.34 -11.22
C ASN A 135 -36.61 -25.43 -11.50
N VAL A 136 -36.71 -24.28 -10.84
CA VAL A 136 -37.82 -23.35 -11.01
C VAL A 136 -37.30 -22.00 -11.48
N MET A 137 -37.88 -21.47 -12.54
CA MET A 137 -37.62 -20.12 -13.03
C MET A 137 -38.92 -19.31 -13.03
N VAL A 138 -38.87 -18.10 -12.49
CA VAL A 138 -39.93 -17.08 -12.64
C VAL A 138 -39.35 -15.96 -13.51
N ALA A 139 -39.89 -15.80 -14.71
CA ALA A 139 -39.43 -14.84 -15.69
C ALA A 139 -40.49 -13.77 -15.95
N ASN A 140 -40.22 -12.53 -15.56
CA ASN A 140 -41.13 -11.40 -15.78
C ASN A 140 -40.36 -10.11 -16.16
N PRO A 141 -40.36 -9.72 -17.45
CA PRO A 141 -39.69 -8.50 -17.92
C PRO A 141 -40.19 -7.18 -17.31
N TYR A 142 -41.38 -7.15 -16.71
CA TYR A 142 -41.93 -5.98 -16.04
C TYR A 142 -41.47 -5.85 -14.58
N GLY A 143 -40.80 -6.89 -14.06
CA GLY A 143 -40.17 -6.91 -12.76
C GLY A 143 -40.77 -7.94 -11.80
N ILE A 144 -40.07 -8.15 -10.70
CA ILE A 144 -40.45 -9.08 -9.63
C ILE A 144 -40.20 -8.40 -8.29
N THR A 145 -41.14 -8.48 -7.37
CA THR A 145 -40.96 -8.08 -5.96
C THR A 145 -41.09 -9.32 -5.09
N CYS A 146 -40.10 -9.56 -4.24
CA CYS A 146 -40.09 -10.64 -3.26
C CYS A 146 -40.17 -10.07 -1.84
N ASN A 147 -41.15 -10.52 -1.07
CA ASN A 147 -41.34 -10.15 0.33
C ASN A 147 -41.69 -11.38 1.16
N GLY A 148 -40.67 -12.14 1.55
CA GLY A 148 -40.83 -13.44 2.20
C GLY A 148 -41.06 -14.58 1.20
N CYS A 149 -40.60 -14.42 -0.04
CA CYS A 149 -40.65 -15.51 -1.00
C CYS A 149 -39.56 -16.55 -0.69
N GLY A 150 -39.83 -17.79 -1.04
CA GLY A 150 -38.85 -18.87 -0.90
C GLY A 150 -39.19 -20.07 -1.74
N PHE A 151 -38.33 -21.10 -1.70
CA PHE A 151 -38.48 -22.28 -2.55
C PHE A 151 -38.42 -23.56 -1.73
N ILE A 152 -39.23 -24.54 -2.12
CA ILE A 152 -39.26 -25.88 -1.51
C ILE A 152 -39.10 -26.92 -2.62
N ASN A 153 -38.27 -27.93 -2.36
CA ASN A 153 -38.00 -29.03 -3.31
C ASN A 153 -37.51 -28.54 -4.69
N THR A 154 -36.72 -27.48 -4.69
CA THR A 154 -36.22 -26.79 -5.88
C THR A 154 -34.70 -26.76 -5.82
N PRO A 155 -33.97 -27.60 -6.57
CA PRO A 155 -32.51 -27.61 -6.53
C PRO A 155 -31.91 -26.29 -7.02
N GLN A 156 -32.49 -25.68 -8.06
CA GLN A 156 -32.07 -24.39 -8.60
C GLN A 156 -33.26 -23.47 -8.76
N ALA A 157 -33.20 -22.31 -8.11
CA ALA A 157 -34.21 -21.25 -8.26
C ALA A 157 -33.65 -20.10 -9.11
N THR A 158 -34.44 -19.58 -10.04
CA THR A 158 -34.09 -18.40 -10.85
C THR A 158 -35.22 -17.38 -10.82
N LEU A 159 -34.92 -16.17 -10.39
CA LEU A 159 -35.78 -15.00 -10.58
C LEU A 159 -35.16 -14.14 -11.68
N THR A 160 -35.92 -13.84 -12.73
CA THR A 160 -35.39 -13.07 -13.85
C THR A 160 -36.37 -12.07 -14.46
N THR A 161 -35.84 -10.93 -14.91
CA THR A 161 -36.56 -10.02 -15.83
C THR A 161 -36.14 -10.24 -17.28
N GLY A 162 -35.28 -11.22 -17.53
CA GLY A 162 -34.93 -11.67 -18.87
C GLY A 162 -36.08 -12.43 -19.51
N LYS A 163 -36.30 -12.17 -20.79
CA LYS A 163 -37.21 -12.99 -21.60
C LYS A 163 -36.52 -14.31 -21.94
N PRO A 164 -37.13 -15.48 -21.65
CA PRO A 164 -36.59 -16.77 -22.09
C PRO A 164 -36.52 -16.87 -23.61
N VAL A 165 -35.37 -17.28 -24.13
CA VAL A 165 -35.14 -17.55 -25.54
C VAL A 165 -34.98 -19.06 -25.71
N PHE A 166 -35.81 -19.66 -26.56
CA PHE A 166 -35.83 -21.10 -26.80
C PHE A 166 -35.28 -21.47 -28.17
N ASP A 167 -34.67 -22.65 -28.26
CA ASP A 167 -34.29 -23.25 -29.55
C ASP A 167 -35.50 -23.85 -30.28
N ALA A 168 -35.29 -24.38 -31.49
CA ALA A 168 -36.34 -25.00 -32.31
C ALA A 168 -36.96 -26.26 -31.66
N SER A 169 -36.29 -26.88 -30.69
CA SER A 169 -36.79 -28.04 -29.92
C SER A 169 -37.49 -27.62 -28.61
N GLY A 170 -37.58 -26.32 -28.34
CA GLY A 170 -38.18 -25.75 -27.13
C GLY A 170 -37.26 -25.77 -25.90
N ASN A 171 -35.95 -26.01 -26.06
CA ASN A 171 -34.99 -25.96 -24.95
C ASN A 171 -34.57 -24.52 -24.68
N LEU A 172 -34.35 -24.17 -23.41
CA LEU A 172 -33.84 -22.85 -23.05
C LEU A 172 -32.43 -22.66 -23.62
N GLN A 173 -32.23 -21.61 -24.41
CA GLN A 173 -30.93 -21.23 -24.98
C GLN A 173 -30.30 -20.07 -24.21
N ALA A 174 -31.09 -19.05 -23.88
CA ALA A 174 -30.60 -17.85 -23.20
C ALA A 174 -31.73 -17.09 -22.49
N LEU A 175 -31.35 -16.12 -21.67
CA LEU A 175 -32.21 -15.08 -21.12
C LEU A 175 -31.83 -13.73 -21.71
N ASP A 176 -32.77 -13.07 -22.39
CA ASP A 176 -32.58 -11.72 -22.92
C ASP A 176 -33.09 -10.68 -21.92
N VAL A 177 -32.16 -10.09 -21.16
CA VAL A 177 -32.40 -9.06 -20.15
C VAL A 177 -32.24 -7.67 -20.77
N LYS A 178 -33.35 -6.95 -20.95
CA LYS A 178 -33.35 -5.58 -21.52
C LYS A 178 -33.97 -4.52 -20.61
N LYS A 179 -34.79 -4.92 -19.64
CA LYS A 179 -35.52 -4.04 -18.71
C LYS A 179 -35.96 -4.80 -17.47
N GLY A 180 -36.69 -4.10 -16.61
CA GLY A 180 -37.27 -4.63 -15.38
C GLY A 180 -36.29 -4.65 -14.22
N SER A 181 -36.82 -4.53 -13.02
CA SER A 181 -36.06 -4.66 -11.77
C SER A 181 -36.59 -5.77 -10.89
N ILE A 182 -35.70 -6.38 -10.11
CA ILE A 182 -36.05 -7.30 -9.03
C ILE A 182 -35.85 -6.58 -7.70
N THR A 183 -36.88 -6.52 -6.87
CA THR A 183 -36.82 -5.90 -5.54
C THR A 183 -37.01 -6.97 -4.48
N ILE A 184 -36.07 -7.06 -3.55
CA ILE A 184 -36.15 -7.92 -2.36
C ILE A 184 -36.41 -7.01 -1.16
N GLU A 185 -37.51 -7.21 -0.47
CA GLU A 185 -37.96 -6.32 0.60
C GLU A 185 -38.66 -7.09 1.73
N GLY A 186 -39.04 -6.39 2.80
CA GLY A 186 -39.77 -6.95 3.93
C GLY A 186 -39.07 -8.17 4.55
N GLN A 187 -39.68 -9.34 4.46
CA GLN A 187 -39.13 -10.59 5.02
C GLN A 187 -37.97 -11.20 4.21
N GLY A 188 -37.60 -10.62 3.07
CA GLY A 188 -36.46 -11.07 2.27
C GLY A 188 -36.78 -12.25 1.36
N LEU A 189 -35.73 -12.98 0.95
CA LEU A 189 -35.78 -14.13 0.06
C LEU A 189 -35.08 -15.33 0.72
N ASP A 190 -35.79 -16.44 0.89
CA ASP A 190 -35.23 -17.69 1.40
C ASP A 190 -35.09 -18.79 0.32
N ALA A 191 -33.85 -19.01 -0.12
CA ALA A 191 -33.44 -20.12 -0.96
C ALA A 191 -32.42 -21.03 -0.25
N SER A 192 -32.42 -21.06 1.08
CA SER A 192 -31.49 -21.87 1.89
C SER A 192 -31.66 -23.39 1.67
N SER A 193 -32.85 -23.82 1.29
CA SER A 193 -33.18 -25.20 0.92
C SER A 193 -32.73 -25.58 -0.50
N SER A 194 -32.44 -24.59 -1.35
CA SER A 194 -31.99 -24.77 -2.74
C SER A 194 -30.48 -24.89 -2.81
N ASP A 195 -29.96 -25.55 -3.85
CA ASP A 195 -28.51 -25.66 -4.08
C ASP A 195 -27.92 -24.40 -4.69
N ALA A 196 -28.68 -23.70 -5.55
CA ALA A 196 -28.34 -22.34 -5.93
C ALA A 196 -29.56 -21.46 -6.21
N LEU A 197 -29.31 -20.16 -6.14
CA LEU A 197 -30.22 -19.08 -6.49
C LEU A 197 -29.55 -18.19 -7.54
N SER A 198 -30.26 -17.94 -8.65
CA SER A 198 -29.88 -16.94 -9.65
C SER A 198 -30.88 -15.79 -9.67
N ILE A 199 -30.38 -14.56 -9.54
CA ILE A 199 -31.14 -13.32 -9.73
C ILE A 199 -30.59 -12.65 -10.99
N ILE A 200 -31.38 -12.58 -12.05
CA ILE A 200 -30.93 -12.14 -13.37
C ILE A 200 -31.85 -11.02 -13.86
N SER A 201 -31.43 -9.77 -13.74
CA SER A 201 -32.30 -8.63 -14.06
C SER A 201 -31.53 -7.44 -14.60
N ARG A 202 -32.22 -6.41 -15.09
CA ARG A 202 -31.51 -5.18 -15.47
C ARG A 202 -31.05 -4.40 -14.24
N ALA A 203 -31.89 -4.33 -13.21
CA ALA A 203 -31.54 -3.73 -11.93
C ALA A 203 -32.05 -4.59 -10.76
N THR A 204 -31.31 -4.64 -9.66
CA THR A 204 -31.70 -5.38 -8.45
C THR A 204 -31.62 -4.47 -7.22
N GLU A 205 -32.70 -4.39 -6.46
CA GLU A 205 -32.76 -3.68 -5.18
C GLU A 205 -32.89 -4.70 -4.06
N VAL A 206 -32.01 -4.64 -3.06
CA VAL A 206 -31.94 -5.60 -1.95
C VAL A 206 -32.10 -4.84 -0.65
N ASN A 207 -33.35 -4.66 -0.22
CA ASN A 207 -33.71 -3.95 0.99
C ASN A 207 -33.96 -4.88 2.19
N ALA A 208 -33.85 -6.19 1.97
CA ALA A 208 -33.97 -7.25 2.98
C ALA A 208 -33.00 -8.40 2.68
N ALA A 209 -32.83 -9.32 3.63
CA ALA A 209 -31.86 -10.41 3.53
C ALA A 209 -32.18 -11.41 2.39
N ILE A 210 -31.14 -11.84 1.67
CA ILE A 210 -31.18 -12.98 0.75
C ILE A 210 -30.41 -14.13 1.40
N HIS A 211 -31.05 -15.29 1.51
CA HIS A 211 -30.43 -16.52 2.02
C HIS A 211 -30.33 -17.56 0.89
N ALA A 212 -29.14 -18.09 0.62
CA ALA A 212 -28.92 -19.11 -0.41
C ALA A 212 -27.74 -20.03 -0.04
N LYS A 213 -27.53 -21.12 -0.79
CA LYS A 213 -26.24 -21.85 -0.74
C LYS A 213 -25.25 -21.25 -1.74
N ASP A 214 -25.53 -21.28 -3.03
CA ASP A 214 -24.75 -20.55 -4.04
C ASP A 214 -25.62 -19.43 -4.64
N LEU A 215 -25.16 -18.18 -4.52
CA LEU A 215 -25.88 -17.00 -4.99
C LEU A 215 -25.19 -16.41 -6.22
N LYS A 216 -25.90 -16.37 -7.34
CA LYS A 216 -25.50 -15.65 -8.55
C LYS A 216 -26.41 -14.45 -8.79
N VAL A 217 -25.83 -13.26 -8.89
CA VAL A 217 -26.53 -12.03 -9.28
C VAL A 217 -25.96 -11.52 -10.61
N VAL A 218 -26.83 -11.35 -11.61
CA VAL A 218 -26.47 -10.75 -12.90
C VAL A 218 -27.34 -9.51 -13.11
N ALA A 219 -26.69 -8.36 -13.18
CA ALA A 219 -27.30 -7.05 -13.37
C ALA A 219 -26.84 -6.36 -14.66
N GLY A 220 -27.65 -5.44 -15.16
CA GLY A 220 -27.46 -4.75 -16.44
C GLY A 220 -28.17 -5.42 -17.62
N ALA A 221 -28.16 -4.73 -18.76
CA ALA A 221 -28.70 -5.28 -20.01
C ALA A 221 -27.78 -6.37 -20.57
N ASN A 222 -28.24 -7.63 -20.52
CA ASN A 222 -27.43 -8.81 -20.81
C ASN A 222 -28.18 -9.87 -21.59
N ARG A 223 -27.47 -10.60 -22.46
CA ARG A 223 -27.86 -11.94 -22.88
C ARG A 223 -27.10 -12.93 -22.00
N VAL A 224 -27.83 -13.73 -21.23
CA VAL A 224 -27.26 -14.71 -20.29
C VAL A 224 -27.48 -16.12 -20.81
N GLY A 225 -26.40 -16.85 -21.09
CA GLY A 225 -26.46 -18.23 -21.56
C GLY A 225 -26.75 -19.23 -20.44
N THR A 226 -27.20 -20.44 -20.80
CA THR A 226 -27.42 -21.53 -19.84
C THR A 226 -26.13 -22.07 -19.23
N ASP A 227 -24.99 -21.84 -19.87
CA ASP A 227 -23.64 -22.09 -19.36
C ASP A 227 -23.19 -21.03 -18.33
N GLY A 228 -24.01 -20.00 -18.11
CA GLY A 228 -23.73 -18.90 -17.21
C GLY A 228 -22.93 -17.76 -17.82
N SER A 229 -22.60 -17.82 -19.12
CA SER A 229 -21.98 -16.70 -19.85
C SER A 229 -22.85 -15.45 -19.80
N VAL A 230 -22.21 -14.29 -19.67
CA VAL A 230 -22.87 -12.98 -19.63
C VAL A 230 -22.33 -12.13 -20.77
N GLN A 231 -23.19 -11.76 -21.72
CA GLN A 231 -22.84 -10.90 -22.84
C GLN A 231 -23.67 -9.62 -22.75
N ALA A 232 -23.01 -8.47 -22.63
CA ALA A 232 -23.69 -7.19 -22.59
C ALA A 232 -24.50 -6.97 -23.89
N GLN A 233 -25.70 -6.42 -23.76
CA GLN A 233 -26.55 -6.04 -24.88
C GLN A 233 -27.18 -4.67 -24.67
N GLN A 234 -27.88 -4.15 -25.67
CA GLN A 234 -28.58 -2.87 -25.54
C GLN A 234 -29.85 -3.02 -24.70
N GLY A 235 -29.97 -2.19 -23.66
CA GLY A 235 -31.17 -2.09 -22.82
C GLY A 235 -32.31 -1.27 -23.44
N GLU A 236 -33.52 -1.44 -22.92
CA GLU A 236 -34.72 -0.67 -23.30
C GLU A 236 -34.95 0.53 -22.36
N GLY A 237 -34.97 1.75 -22.88
CA GLY A 237 -35.13 2.95 -22.05
C GLY A 237 -33.84 3.37 -21.33
N SER A 238 -33.94 4.37 -20.44
CA SER A 238 -32.78 4.92 -19.73
C SER A 238 -32.07 3.86 -18.88
N ALA A 239 -30.74 3.97 -18.79
CA ALA A 239 -29.95 3.17 -17.86
C ALA A 239 -30.43 3.40 -16.41
N PRO A 240 -30.45 2.37 -15.55
CA PRO A 240 -30.67 2.53 -14.12
C PRO A 240 -29.61 3.46 -13.49
N THR A 241 -29.95 4.08 -12.37
CA THR A 241 -28.97 4.86 -11.58
C THR A 241 -27.94 3.96 -10.91
N VAL A 242 -28.37 2.78 -10.45
CA VAL A 242 -27.56 1.74 -9.82
C VAL A 242 -28.05 0.38 -10.33
N ALA A 243 -27.13 -0.52 -10.66
CA ALA A 243 -27.41 -1.84 -11.19
C ALA A 243 -27.80 -2.82 -10.07
N VAL A 244 -27.10 -2.75 -8.94
CA VAL A 244 -27.45 -3.47 -7.72
C VAL A 244 -27.30 -2.52 -6.54
N ASP A 245 -28.36 -2.32 -5.77
CA ASP A 245 -28.37 -1.46 -4.59
C ASP A 245 -28.90 -2.23 -3.39
N THR A 246 -28.05 -2.44 -2.39
CA THR A 246 -28.46 -3.03 -1.12
C THR A 246 -28.72 -1.93 -0.09
N GLY A 247 -29.94 -1.83 0.42
CA GLY A 247 -30.27 -0.90 1.50
C GLY A 247 -29.58 -1.27 2.82
N ALA A 248 -29.63 -0.37 3.81
CA ALA A 248 -29.02 -0.58 5.13
C ALA A 248 -29.55 -1.79 5.93
N LEU A 249 -30.73 -2.30 5.56
CA LEU A 249 -31.34 -3.50 6.15
C LEU A 249 -31.18 -4.75 5.26
N GLY A 250 -30.60 -4.58 4.07
CA GLY A 250 -30.35 -5.64 3.11
C GLY A 250 -29.01 -6.33 3.33
N GLY A 251 -28.87 -7.53 2.78
CA GLY A 251 -27.62 -8.28 2.79
C GLY A 251 -27.73 -9.60 2.05
N MET A 252 -26.59 -10.13 1.62
CA MET A 252 -26.51 -11.40 0.90
C MET A 252 -25.78 -12.43 1.75
N TYR A 253 -26.46 -13.53 2.09
CA TYR A 253 -25.97 -14.57 2.98
C TYR A 253 -25.98 -15.92 2.28
N ALA A 254 -24.80 -16.38 1.87
CA ALA A 254 -24.65 -17.62 1.13
C ALA A 254 -23.40 -18.43 1.56
N ASN A 255 -23.20 -19.59 0.94
CA ASN A 255 -21.91 -20.28 0.97
C ASN A 255 -20.95 -19.61 -0.02
N ARG A 256 -21.42 -19.27 -1.22
CA ARG A 256 -20.68 -18.59 -2.29
C ARG A 256 -21.52 -17.46 -2.88
N ILE A 257 -20.87 -16.35 -3.25
CA ILE A 257 -21.53 -15.19 -3.88
C ILE A 257 -20.77 -14.82 -5.16
N HIS A 258 -21.49 -14.74 -6.27
CA HIS A 258 -20.97 -14.30 -7.55
C HIS A 258 -21.86 -13.21 -8.15
N LEU A 259 -21.33 -12.00 -8.32
CA LEU A 259 -22.06 -10.85 -8.87
C LEU A 259 -21.38 -10.35 -10.14
N VAL A 260 -22.17 -10.17 -11.19
CA VAL A 260 -21.75 -9.51 -12.44
C VAL A 260 -22.70 -8.37 -12.75
N SER A 261 -22.18 -7.16 -12.91
CA SER A 261 -22.89 -6.00 -13.45
C SER A 261 -22.18 -5.54 -14.72
N SER A 262 -22.86 -5.59 -15.86
CA SER A 262 -22.23 -5.37 -17.17
C SER A 262 -22.45 -3.98 -17.77
N GLU A 263 -23.44 -3.23 -17.30
CA GLU A 263 -23.82 -1.95 -17.89
C GLU A 263 -22.77 -0.89 -17.51
N LYS A 264 -21.98 -0.45 -18.50
CA LYS A 264 -20.83 0.43 -18.28
C LYS A 264 -21.25 1.74 -17.61
N GLY A 265 -20.52 2.14 -16.57
CA GLY A 265 -20.76 3.38 -15.82
C GLY A 265 -21.97 3.34 -14.88
N VAL A 266 -22.72 2.24 -14.82
CA VAL A 266 -23.78 2.04 -13.83
C VAL A 266 -23.18 1.43 -12.57
N GLY A 267 -23.38 2.10 -11.44
CA GLY A 267 -22.77 1.70 -10.16
C GLY A 267 -23.37 0.44 -9.55
N VAL A 268 -22.65 -0.15 -8.60
CA VAL A 268 -23.10 -1.23 -7.72
C VAL A 268 -22.79 -0.81 -6.29
N ASN A 269 -23.79 -0.81 -5.41
CA ASN A 269 -23.65 -0.51 -3.99
C ASN A 269 -24.08 -1.73 -3.18
N LEU A 270 -23.11 -2.32 -2.45
CA LEU A 270 -23.29 -3.52 -1.64
C LEU A 270 -23.02 -3.21 -0.17
N GLY A 271 -23.93 -3.68 0.68
CA GLY A 271 -23.91 -3.58 2.13
C GLY A 271 -23.18 -4.80 2.67
N ASP A 272 -23.90 -5.65 3.39
CA ASP A 272 -23.32 -6.85 3.99
C ASP A 272 -23.33 -8.04 3.04
N LEU A 273 -22.14 -8.59 2.78
CA LEU A 273 -21.94 -9.84 2.03
C LEU A 273 -21.33 -10.90 2.95
N ASN A 274 -21.92 -12.10 2.98
CA ASN A 274 -21.45 -13.18 3.84
C ASN A 274 -21.45 -14.52 3.08
N ALA A 275 -20.25 -15.01 2.75
CA ALA A 275 -19.97 -16.29 2.09
C ALA A 275 -19.27 -17.26 3.06
N ARG A 276 -20.06 -18.03 3.84
CA ARG A 276 -19.56 -18.81 4.99
C ARG A 276 -18.77 -20.08 4.63
N GLN A 277 -18.86 -20.56 3.39
CA GLN A 277 -18.19 -21.82 2.97
C GLN A 277 -17.45 -21.71 1.63
N GLY A 278 -17.32 -20.52 1.07
CA GLY A 278 -16.58 -20.30 -0.17
C GLY A 278 -16.26 -18.82 -0.43
N ASP A 279 -16.15 -18.51 -1.72
CA ASP A 279 -15.63 -17.24 -2.21
C ASP A 279 -16.72 -16.17 -2.41
N ILE A 280 -16.27 -14.91 -2.46
CA ILE A 280 -17.03 -13.79 -2.99
C ILE A 280 -16.32 -13.29 -4.25
N THR A 281 -17.03 -13.24 -5.38
CA THR A 281 -16.53 -12.68 -6.64
C THR A 281 -17.48 -11.60 -7.15
N LEU A 282 -16.94 -10.40 -7.38
CA LEU A 282 -17.67 -9.22 -7.82
C LEU A 282 -17.01 -8.67 -9.09
N ASP A 283 -17.77 -8.52 -10.17
CA ASP A 283 -17.32 -7.88 -11.42
C ASP A 283 -18.34 -6.81 -11.83
N ALA A 284 -17.94 -5.54 -11.78
CA ALA A 284 -18.80 -4.41 -12.13
C ALA A 284 -18.20 -3.61 -13.29
N GLY A 285 -19.04 -3.29 -14.29
CA GLY A 285 -18.69 -2.41 -15.41
C GLY A 285 -18.67 -0.92 -15.06
N GLY A 286 -18.89 -0.56 -13.79
CA GLY A 286 -18.87 0.81 -13.28
C GLY A 286 -18.26 0.88 -11.88
N LYS A 287 -18.62 1.89 -11.09
CA LYS A 287 -18.19 2.02 -9.69
C LYS A 287 -18.77 0.90 -8.83
N LEU A 288 -17.93 0.21 -8.06
CA LEU A 288 -18.34 -0.79 -7.08
C LEU A 288 -18.05 -0.28 -5.66
N THR A 289 -19.10 -0.15 -4.85
CA THR A 289 -19.00 0.17 -3.42
C THR A 289 -19.37 -1.06 -2.60
N VAL A 290 -18.57 -1.41 -1.60
CA VAL A 290 -18.84 -2.52 -0.66
C VAL A 290 -18.64 -2.03 0.78
N HIS A 291 -19.58 -2.33 1.67
CA HIS A 291 -19.52 -1.91 3.08
C HIS A 291 -19.07 -2.98 4.07
N ASN A 292 -19.48 -4.24 3.93
CA ASN A 292 -18.87 -5.32 4.69
C ASN A 292 -18.83 -6.58 3.84
N SER A 293 -17.78 -7.37 3.99
CA SER A 293 -17.71 -8.68 3.34
C SER A 293 -16.99 -9.71 4.19
N LEU A 294 -17.57 -10.88 4.34
CA LEU A 294 -16.96 -12.04 4.98
C LEU A 294 -16.95 -13.23 4.02
N ALA A 295 -15.78 -13.58 3.48
CA ALA A 295 -15.57 -14.79 2.70
C ALA A 295 -14.73 -15.80 3.50
N SER A 296 -15.18 -17.04 3.60
CA SER A 296 -14.34 -18.13 4.13
C SER A 296 -13.26 -18.59 3.13
N GLY A 297 -13.50 -18.39 1.83
CA GLY A 297 -12.54 -18.55 0.75
C GLY A 297 -11.94 -17.20 0.36
N ALA A 298 -11.71 -17.00 -0.94
CA ALA A 298 -11.16 -15.77 -1.50
C ALA A 298 -12.21 -14.66 -1.68
N LEU A 299 -11.75 -13.41 -1.69
CA LEU A 299 -12.52 -12.24 -2.13
C LEU A 299 -11.87 -11.66 -3.38
N SER A 300 -12.60 -11.61 -4.49
CA SER A 300 -12.16 -10.96 -5.73
C SER A 300 -13.16 -9.87 -6.12
N ALA A 301 -12.70 -8.64 -6.28
CA ALA A 301 -13.53 -7.53 -6.73
C ALA A 301 -12.87 -6.80 -7.91
N LYS A 302 -13.68 -6.51 -8.93
CA LYS A 302 -13.29 -5.76 -10.12
C LYS A 302 -14.31 -4.68 -10.43
N GLY A 303 -13.83 -3.49 -10.79
CA GLY A 303 -14.66 -2.34 -11.10
C GLY A 303 -13.97 -1.34 -12.02
N GLU A 304 -14.71 -0.35 -12.49
CA GLU A 304 -14.13 0.88 -13.05
C GLU A 304 -13.42 1.65 -11.93
N SER A 305 -14.10 1.87 -10.81
CA SER A 305 -13.55 2.33 -9.54
C SER A 305 -14.06 1.45 -8.40
N LEU A 306 -13.26 1.30 -7.34
CA LEU A 306 -13.64 0.54 -6.14
C LEU A 306 -13.71 1.46 -4.92
N THR A 307 -14.73 1.30 -4.09
CA THR A 307 -14.84 1.94 -2.78
C THR A 307 -15.17 0.88 -1.75
N LEU A 308 -14.22 0.59 -0.86
CA LEU A 308 -14.41 -0.33 0.25
C LEU A 308 -14.41 0.48 1.55
N THR A 309 -15.40 0.20 2.40
CA THR A 309 -15.56 0.80 3.72
C THR A 309 -15.85 -0.33 4.70
N GLY A 310 -15.72 -0.12 6.00
CA GLY A 310 -16.08 -1.16 6.98
C GLY A 310 -15.16 -2.39 6.91
N ASP A 311 -15.65 -3.54 7.36
CA ASP A 311 -14.82 -4.72 7.56
C ASP A 311 -14.92 -5.73 6.41
N HIS A 312 -13.78 -6.06 5.84
CA HIS A 312 -13.61 -7.05 4.78
C HIS A 312 -12.68 -8.16 5.26
N LYS A 313 -13.18 -9.38 5.35
CA LYS A 313 -12.42 -10.57 5.72
C LYS A 313 -12.48 -11.65 4.65
N SER A 314 -11.32 -12.21 4.34
CA SER A 314 -11.13 -13.34 3.42
C SER A 314 -10.31 -14.42 4.11
N GLY A 315 -10.83 -15.65 4.20
CA GLY A 315 -10.09 -16.82 4.65
C GLY A 315 -9.08 -17.34 3.62
N GLY A 316 -9.13 -16.80 2.39
CA GLY A 316 -8.14 -16.96 1.34
C GLY A 316 -7.47 -15.63 1.00
N SER A 317 -7.04 -15.50 -0.26
CA SER A 317 -6.48 -14.23 -0.77
C SER A 317 -7.58 -13.20 -1.03
N MET A 318 -7.22 -11.92 -1.01
CA MET A 318 -8.08 -10.80 -1.38
C MET A 318 -7.45 -10.07 -2.58
N SER A 319 -8.19 -9.95 -3.70
CA SER A 319 -7.75 -9.26 -4.90
C SER A 319 -8.74 -8.17 -5.32
N LEU A 320 -8.28 -6.93 -5.34
CA LEU A 320 -9.05 -5.75 -5.70
C LEU A 320 -8.44 -5.11 -6.94
N ASN A 321 -9.19 -5.07 -8.04
CA ASN A 321 -8.70 -4.61 -9.34
C ASN A 321 -9.58 -3.48 -9.87
N SER A 322 -9.01 -2.30 -10.05
CA SER A 322 -9.70 -1.11 -10.53
C SER A 322 -9.06 -0.59 -11.81
N GLN A 323 -9.89 -0.13 -12.75
CA GLN A 323 -9.42 0.56 -13.95
C GLN A 323 -9.09 2.04 -13.71
N ASP A 324 -9.49 2.56 -12.54
CA ASP A 324 -9.27 3.93 -12.09
C ASP A 324 -8.79 3.89 -10.63
N ASP A 325 -9.58 4.37 -9.66
CA ASP A 325 -9.19 4.45 -8.25
C ASP A 325 -9.65 3.26 -7.40
N ILE A 326 -8.93 3.00 -6.31
CA ILE A 326 -9.38 2.21 -5.15
C ILE A 326 -9.39 3.14 -3.93
N ALA A 327 -10.55 3.37 -3.34
CA ALA A 327 -10.69 4.09 -2.08
C ALA A 327 -11.02 3.11 -0.94
N LEU A 328 -10.20 3.13 0.11
CA LEU A 328 -10.36 2.34 1.33
C LEU A 328 -10.55 3.31 2.50
N SER A 329 -11.65 3.17 3.26
CA SER A 329 -11.88 4.08 4.39
C SER A 329 -12.72 3.53 5.54
N ASN A 330 -12.30 3.84 6.77
CA ASN A 330 -13.03 3.58 8.02
C ASN A 330 -13.34 2.09 8.27
N GLY A 331 -12.29 1.25 8.32
CA GLY A 331 -12.48 -0.19 8.38
C GLY A 331 -11.20 -1.02 8.37
N SER A 332 -11.33 -2.28 7.95
CA SER A 332 -10.20 -3.19 7.82
C SER A 332 -10.33 -4.17 6.66
N LEU A 333 -9.21 -4.43 5.97
CA LEU A 333 -9.08 -5.52 5.00
C LEU A 333 -8.17 -6.59 5.60
N ASN A 334 -8.74 -7.74 5.94
CA ASN A 334 -8.05 -8.86 6.54
C ASN A 334 -8.10 -10.06 5.59
N SER A 335 -6.95 -10.45 5.05
CA SER A 335 -6.78 -11.66 4.25
C SER A 335 -5.91 -12.65 5.00
N ASP A 336 -6.36 -13.90 5.13
CA ASP A 336 -5.52 -14.98 5.68
C ASP A 336 -4.45 -15.43 4.65
N GLY A 337 -4.62 -15.05 3.37
CA GLY A 337 -3.67 -15.24 2.28
C GLY A 337 -2.93 -13.95 1.86
N ASP A 338 -2.85 -13.74 0.53
CA ASP A 338 -2.26 -12.53 -0.05
C ASP A 338 -3.30 -11.42 -0.19
N LEU A 339 -2.89 -10.17 0.05
CA LEU A 339 -3.69 -8.97 -0.22
C LEU A 339 -3.12 -8.25 -1.43
N VAL A 340 -3.88 -8.18 -2.52
CA VAL A 340 -3.46 -7.58 -3.79
C VAL A 340 -4.41 -6.45 -4.17
N LEU A 341 -3.88 -5.23 -4.26
CA LEU A 341 -4.60 -4.04 -4.71
C LEU A 341 -3.94 -3.50 -5.99
N ASN A 342 -4.70 -3.48 -7.09
CA ASN A 342 -4.24 -2.95 -8.38
C ASN A 342 -5.20 -1.86 -8.86
N ALA A 343 -4.69 -0.65 -9.04
CA ALA A 343 -5.44 0.49 -9.57
C ALA A 343 -4.65 1.11 -10.73
N ASN A 344 -5.29 1.63 -11.77
CA ASN A 344 -4.55 2.44 -12.76
C ASN A 344 -4.39 3.89 -12.30
N GLY A 345 -5.30 4.37 -11.44
CA GLY A 345 -5.28 5.68 -10.80
C GLY A 345 -4.64 5.62 -9.43
N THR A 346 -5.42 5.90 -8.40
CA THR A 346 -4.96 6.10 -7.02
C THR A 346 -5.46 5.00 -6.10
N ILE A 347 -4.59 4.47 -5.23
CA ILE A 347 -5.00 3.76 -4.01
C ILE A 347 -4.98 4.77 -2.86
N SER A 348 -6.16 5.09 -2.34
CA SER A 348 -6.32 5.94 -1.14
C SER A 348 -6.64 5.06 0.06
N HIS A 349 -5.75 5.06 1.06
CA HIS A 349 -5.84 4.28 2.29
C HIS A 349 -5.98 5.23 3.48
N ALA A 350 -7.21 5.38 3.99
CA ALA A 350 -7.55 6.41 4.98
C ALA A 350 -8.26 5.83 6.21
N SER A 351 -7.67 6.01 7.41
CA SER A 351 -8.21 5.49 8.67
C SER A 351 -8.61 4.01 8.61
N GLU A 352 -7.72 3.21 8.02
CA GLU A 352 -7.95 1.80 7.72
C GLU A 352 -6.78 0.92 8.14
N LYS A 353 -7.05 -0.38 8.33
CA LYS A 353 -6.03 -1.39 8.60
C LYS A 353 -6.06 -2.50 7.55
N LEU A 354 -4.95 -2.63 6.83
CA LEU A 354 -4.68 -3.76 5.95
C LEU A 354 -3.87 -4.82 6.70
N THR A 355 -4.35 -6.06 6.68
CA THR A 355 -3.64 -7.22 7.24
C THR A 355 -3.60 -8.35 6.22
N ALA A 356 -2.40 -8.78 5.82
CA ALA A 356 -2.17 -9.95 4.98
C ALA A 356 -1.50 -11.07 5.78
N GLY A 357 -2.09 -12.27 5.75
CA GLY A 357 -1.54 -13.49 6.36
C GLY A 357 -0.29 -13.99 5.64
N ARG A 358 -0.04 -13.52 4.41
CA ARG A 358 1.21 -13.72 3.66
C ARG A 358 1.77 -12.39 3.16
N ASP A 359 1.51 -12.04 1.90
CA ASP A 359 2.12 -10.90 1.22
C ASP A 359 1.08 -9.80 0.93
N ALA A 360 1.47 -8.52 1.05
CA ALA A 360 0.65 -7.39 0.65
C ALA A 360 1.27 -6.66 -0.55
N THR A 361 0.54 -6.56 -1.66
CA THR A 361 0.99 -5.87 -2.88
C THR A 361 0.02 -4.74 -3.23
N LEU A 362 0.54 -3.53 -3.35
CA LEU A 362 -0.19 -2.34 -3.81
C LEU A 362 0.49 -1.82 -5.08
N THR A 363 -0.26 -1.77 -6.19
CA THR A 363 0.23 -1.23 -7.47
C THR A 363 -0.73 -0.16 -7.97
N ALA A 364 -0.24 1.06 -8.18
CA ALA A 364 -1.04 2.17 -8.68
C ALA A 364 -0.23 3.23 -9.42
N LYS A 365 -0.89 4.23 -10.02
CA LYS A 365 -0.20 5.48 -10.39
C LYS A 365 0.19 6.25 -9.13
N ASN A 366 -0.76 6.41 -8.21
CA ASN A 366 -0.55 7.08 -6.94
C ASN A 366 -0.96 6.19 -5.75
N ILE A 367 -0.21 6.22 -4.66
CA ILE A 367 -0.58 5.56 -3.40
C ILE A 367 -0.49 6.59 -2.27
N SER A 368 -1.59 6.76 -1.52
CA SER A 368 -1.65 7.64 -0.36
C SER A 368 -2.11 6.88 0.88
N GLN A 369 -1.30 6.90 1.93
CA GLN A 369 -1.62 6.36 3.25
C GLN A 369 -1.61 7.49 4.28
N ASP A 370 -2.74 7.73 4.94
CA ASP A 370 -2.86 8.72 6.00
C ASP A 370 -2.18 8.28 7.32
N ALA A 371 -2.16 9.17 8.31
CA ALA A 371 -1.47 8.96 9.57
C ALA A 371 -2.12 7.90 10.49
N SER A 372 -3.43 7.68 10.37
CA SER A 372 -4.18 6.69 11.16
C SER A 372 -4.13 5.29 10.55
N SER A 373 -3.67 5.17 9.31
CA SER A 373 -3.69 3.91 8.56
C SER A 373 -2.50 2.98 8.85
N GLN A 374 -2.73 1.67 8.76
CA GLN A 374 -1.70 0.64 8.96
C GLN A 374 -1.74 -0.44 7.87
N ILE A 375 -0.56 -0.87 7.41
CA ILE A 375 -0.40 -2.03 6.52
C ILE A 375 0.50 -3.05 7.22
N ASN A 376 -0.01 -4.26 7.44
CA ASN A 376 0.75 -5.34 8.06
C ASN A 376 0.72 -6.58 7.16
N ALA A 377 1.87 -7.20 6.94
CA ALA A 377 1.98 -8.47 6.24
C ALA A 377 2.87 -9.43 7.03
N ALA A 378 2.46 -10.70 7.12
CA ALA A 378 3.26 -11.72 7.81
C ALA A 378 4.61 -11.98 7.10
N ARG A 379 4.68 -11.74 5.80
CA ARG A 379 5.89 -11.90 4.97
C ARG A 379 6.27 -10.56 4.35
N ASP A 380 5.91 -10.33 3.10
CA ASP A 380 6.44 -9.20 2.34
C ASP A 380 5.38 -8.10 2.11
N ILE A 381 5.83 -6.85 2.09
CA ILE A 381 5.04 -5.70 1.58
C ILE A 381 5.74 -5.16 0.34
N ALA A 382 5.01 -5.03 -0.76
CA ALA A 382 5.44 -4.36 -1.98
C ALA A 382 4.47 -3.24 -2.34
N ALA A 383 4.87 -1.99 -2.13
CA ALA A 383 4.09 -0.81 -2.50
C ALA A 383 4.77 -0.08 -3.68
N LYS A 384 4.12 -0.11 -4.85
CA LYS A 384 4.66 0.37 -6.11
C LYS A 384 3.71 1.40 -6.71
N ALA A 385 4.12 2.68 -6.66
CA ALA A 385 3.44 3.73 -7.41
C ALA A 385 4.25 4.03 -8.68
N SER A 386 3.61 4.33 -9.81
CA SER A 386 4.34 4.78 -11.00
C SER A 386 4.64 6.29 -10.98
N ASP A 387 4.03 7.04 -10.05
CA ASP A 387 4.18 8.49 -9.93
C ASP A 387 4.46 8.88 -8.47
N THR A 388 3.43 8.99 -7.63
CA THR A 388 3.60 9.44 -6.24
C THR A 388 3.24 8.37 -5.21
N LEU A 389 4.05 8.24 -4.17
CA LEU A 389 3.76 7.40 -3.01
C LEU A 389 3.99 8.21 -1.72
N THR A 390 2.92 8.44 -0.97
CA THR A 390 2.96 9.16 0.32
C THR A 390 2.54 8.24 1.45
N THR A 391 3.37 8.14 2.49
CA THR A 391 3.06 7.36 3.70
C THR A 391 3.20 8.23 4.94
N GLN A 392 2.11 8.34 5.69
CA GLN A 392 2.06 9.05 6.97
C GLN A 392 1.84 8.09 8.15
N GLY A 393 1.22 6.94 7.89
CA GLY A 393 0.94 5.89 8.86
C GLY A 393 2.07 4.88 9.00
N GLN A 394 1.74 3.61 9.25
CA GLN A 394 2.73 2.54 9.45
C GLN A 394 2.62 1.43 8.40
N MET A 395 3.75 0.95 7.89
CA MET A 395 3.86 -0.32 7.16
C MET A 395 4.80 -1.26 7.91
N THR A 396 4.36 -2.49 8.20
CA THR A 396 5.12 -3.51 8.92
C THR A 396 5.17 -4.81 8.12
N ALA A 397 6.34 -5.13 7.56
CA ALA A 397 6.59 -6.40 6.88
C ALA A 397 7.29 -7.38 7.83
N GLY A 398 6.73 -8.58 7.99
CA GLY A 398 7.34 -9.66 8.76
C GLY A 398 8.65 -10.20 8.16
N GLN A 399 8.94 -9.87 6.89
CA GLN A 399 10.20 -10.16 6.21
C GLN A 399 10.71 -8.92 5.46
N ASN A 400 10.32 -8.72 4.20
CA ASN A 400 10.87 -7.67 3.35
C ASN A 400 9.84 -6.58 3.03
N LEU A 401 10.28 -5.33 3.05
CA LEU A 401 9.52 -4.17 2.61
C LEU A 401 10.18 -3.59 1.36
N THR A 402 9.44 -3.50 0.26
CA THR A 402 9.86 -2.81 -0.96
C THR A 402 8.90 -1.67 -1.25
N VAL A 403 9.43 -0.45 -1.35
CA VAL A 403 8.66 0.73 -1.68
C VAL A 403 9.29 1.42 -2.89
N SER A 404 8.53 1.64 -3.95
CA SER A 404 9.04 2.31 -5.15
C SER A 404 8.06 3.29 -5.78
N SER A 405 8.57 4.45 -6.23
CA SER A 405 7.81 5.48 -6.95
C SER A 405 8.71 6.46 -7.70
N ASN A 406 8.16 7.41 -8.48
CA ASN A 406 8.98 8.53 -8.96
C ASN A 406 9.23 9.52 -7.81
N THR A 407 8.18 9.88 -7.09
CA THR A 407 8.26 10.72 -5.87
C THR A 407 7.79 9.94 -4.66
N LEU A 408 8.65 9.85 -3.66
CA LEU A 408 8.42 9.12 -2.43
C LEU A 408 8.47 10.07 -1.23
N THR A 409 7.34 10.25 -0.55
CA THR A 409 7.24 11.05 0.68
C THR A 409 6.95 10.14 1.87
N GLN A 410 7.94 9.95 2.73
CA GLN A 410 7.88 9.09 3.91
C GLN A 410 7.83 9.95 5.17
N ASN A 411 6.65 10.09 5.76
CA ASN A 411 6.41 10.85 6.99
C ASN A 411 6.05 9.94 8.18
N GLY A 412 5.72 8.67 7.88
CA GLY A 412 5.30 7.67 8.86
C GLY A 412 6.41 6.71 9.31
N LYS A 413 6.04 5.44 9.50
CA LYS A 413 6.95 4.35 9.90
C LYS A 413 6.96 3.23 8.87
N LEU A 414 8.14 2.92 8.35
CA LEU A 414 8.40 1.78 7.49
C LEU A 414 9.28 0.78 8.24
N LEU A 415 8.74 -0.40 8.53
CA LEU A 415 9.40 -1.44 9.32
C LEU A 415 9.47 -2.74 8.52
N ALA A 416 10.68 -3.28 8.39
CA ALA A 416 10.91 -4.62 7.84
C ALA A 416 11.69 -5.45 8.84
N HIS A 417 11.29 -6.70 9.09
CA HIS A 417 12.08 -7.57 9.96
C HIS A 417 13.45 -7.94 9.34
N ASN A 418 13.50 -8.10 8.01
CA ASN A 418 14.71 -8.48 7.29
C ASN A 418 15.27 -7.32 6.45
N ARG A 419 14.63 -6.99 5.32
CA ARG A 419 15.17 -6.01 4.37
C ARG A 419 14.16 -4.93 4.05
N ALA A 420 14.54 -3.68 4.26
CA ALA A 420 13.82 -2.52 3.74
C ALA A 420 14.55 -2.00 2.48
N GLN A 421 13.83 -1.88 1.37
CA GLN A 421 14.33 -1.31 0.12
C GLN A 421 13.42 -0.20 -0.35
N LEU A 422 13.98 1.00 -0.52
CA LEU A 422 13.30 2.18 -1.02
C LEU A 422 13.96 2.60 -2.34
N ASN A 423 13.18 2.75 -3.41
CA ASN A 423 13.68 3.26 -4.68
C ASN A 423 12.78 4.38 -5.21
N ALA A 424 13.31 5.59 -5.42
CA ALA A 424 12.54 6.64 -6.08
C ALA A 424 13.40 7.70 -6.73
N ASP A 425 12.95 8.38 -7.78
CA ASP A 425 13.72 9.50 -8.33
C ASP A 425 13.93 10.60 -7.28
N THR A 426 12.86 10.98 -6.59
CA THR A 426 12.88 11.91 -5.46
C THR A 426 12.39 11.21 -4.20
N LEU A 427 13.25 11.11 -3.19
CA LEU A 427 12.91 10.53 -1.89
C LEU A 427 13.03 11.58 -0.78
N ASN A 428 11.91 11.92 -0.16
CA ASN A 428 11.85 12.77 1.03
C ASN A 428 11.44 11.92 2.23
N ASN A 429 12.34 11.75 3.19
CA ASN A 429 12.07 11.06 4.45
C ASN A 429 12.08 12.05 5.62
N SER A 430 10.93 12.26 6.23
CA SER A 430 10.76 12.93 7.52
C SER A 430 10.32 11.97 8.65
N GLY A 431 9.95 10.74 8.28
CA GLY A 431 9.57 9.65 9.18
C GLY A 431 10.72 8.73 9.58
N SER A 432 10.39 7.46 9.88
CA SER A 432 11.37 6.44 10.26
C SER A 432 11.31 5.23 9.33
N VAL A 433 12.46 4.82 8.82
CA VAL A 433 12.63 3.60 8.03
C VAL A 433 13.62 2.69 8.76
N GLN A 434 13.22 1.45 9.02
CA GLN A 434 14.04 0.48 9.74
C GLN A 434 13.97 -0.92 9.11
N GLY A 435 15.12 -1.58 9.04
CA GLY A 435 15.22 -3.00 8.71
C GLY A 435 16.54 -3.62 9.17
N ALA A 436 16.62 -4.96 9.26
CA ALA A 436 17.90 -5.62 9.55
C ALA A 436 18.95 -5.32 8.46
N SER A 437 18.52 -5.08 7.24
CA SER A 437 19.30 -4.41 6.18
C SER A 437 18.45 -3.30 5.55
N LEU A 438 19.11 -2.21 5.15
CA LEU A 438 18.45 -1.07 4.50
C LEU A 438 19.18 -0.70 3.21
N SER A 439 18.43 -0.62 2.11
CA SER A 439 18.92 -0.12 0.82
C SER A 439 18.06 1.04 0.35
N VAL A 440 18.69 2.14 -0.02
CA VAL A 440 18.02 3.34 -0.55
C VAL A 440 18.64 3.68 -1.90
N GLY A 441 17.80 3.74 -2.94
CA GLY A 441 18.18 4.17 -4.28
C GLY A 441 17.38 5.41 -4.69
N SER A 442 18.03 6.49 -5.10
CA SER A 442 17.33 7.64 -5.66
C SER A 442 18.14 8.49 -6.62
N ALA A 443 17.54 9.50 -7.25
CA ALA A 443 18.29 10.58 -7.87
C ALA A 443 18.54 11.71 -6.84
N THR A 444 17.52 12.06 -6.06
CA THR A 444 17.63 12.98 -4.94
C THR A 444 17.13 12.34 -3.66
N LEU A 445 17.88 12.51 -2.58
CA LEU A 445 17.53 12.03 -1.25
C LEU A 445 17.55 13.19 -0.27
N GLY A 446 16.39 13.53 0.29
CA GLY A 446 16.26 14.38 1.48
C GLY A 446 15.92 13.53 2.68
N ASN A 447 16.75 13.55 3.71
CA ASN A 447 16.47 12.88 4.99
C ASN A 447 16.50 13.90 6.14
N SER A 448 15.33 14.25 6.66
CA SER A 448 15.17 14.96 7.94
C SER A 448 14.70 14.05 9.07
N GLY A 449 14.26 12.83 8.72
CA GLY A 449 13.89 11.76 9.65
C GLY A 449 15.02 10.79 9.95
N SER A 450 14.68 9.50 10.08
CA SER A 450 15.60 8.41 10.41
C SER A 450 15.63 7.31 9.35
N LEU A 451 16.83 6.97 8.86
CA LEU A 451 17.10 5.80 8.02
C LEU A 451 18.05 4.87 8.79
N LEU A 452 17.54 3.81 9.39
CA LEU A 452 18.31 2.98 10.33
C LEU A 452 18.38 1.52 9.88
N SER A 453 19.59 0.95 9.91
CA SER A 453 19.81 -0.48 9.67
C SER A 453 20.32 -1.20 10.91
N GLY A 454 19.71 -2.34 11.23
CA GLY A 454 20.23 -3.29 12.23
C GLY A 454 21.47 -4.07 11.77
N GLY A 455 21.88 -3.90 10.52
CA GLY A 455 23.01 -4.55 9.87
C GLY A 455 23.60 -3.58 8.84
N ASN A 456 23.76 -4.01 7.60
CA ASN A 456 24.36 -3.16 6.57
C ASN A 456 23.37 -2.16 5.96
N LEU A 457 23.85 -0.94 5.75
CA LEU A 457 23.15 0.14 5.05
C LEU A 457 23.84 0.44 3.72
N THR A 458 23.05 0.52 2.64
CA THR A 458 23.51 1.03 1.35
C THR A 458 22.64 2.21 0.91
N VAL A 459 23.26 3.32 0.54
CA VAL A 459 22.59 4.48 -0.05
C VAL A 459 23.27 4.80 -1.37
N ASN A 460 22.49 4.79 -2.46
CA ASN A 460 22.93 5.20 -3.79
C ASN A 460 22.02 6.33 -4.26
N THR A 461 22.58 7.53 -4.41
CA THR A 461 21.84 8.71 -4.90
C THR A 461 22.70 9.56 -5.82
N ASN A 462 22.13 10.55 -6.51
CA ASN A 462 22.95 11.63 -7.09
C ASN A 462 23.22 12.68 -6.02
N ASP A 463 22.17 13.27 -5.46
CA ASP A 463 22.28 14.26 -4.39
C ASP A 463 21.70 13.73 -3.08
N PHE A 464 22.40 13.99 -1.97
CA PHE A 464 21.97 13.64 -0.62
C PHE A 464 22.00 14.86 0.30
N THR A 465 20.84 15.27 0.79
CA THR A 465 20.70 16.22 1.89
C THR A 465 20.32 15.47 3.16
N GLN A 466 21.24 15.41 4.11
CA GLN A 466 21.06 14.80 5.42
C GLN A 466 20.94 15.88 6.50
N SER A 467 19.78 16.01 7.13
CA SER A 467 19.56 16.84 8.31
C SER A 467 19.04 16.07 9.52
N GLY A 468 18.60 14.82 9.34
CA GLY A 468 18.20 13.90 10.38
C GLY A 468 19.30 12.89 10.73
N SER A 469 18.93 11.62 10.87
CA SER A 469 19.84 10.52 11.20
C SER A 469 19.82 9.44 10.12
N THR A 470 20.99 8.98 9.72
CA THR A 470 21.16 7.83 8.83
C THR A 470 22.28 6.99 9.40
N GLY A 471 21.98 5.74 9.74
CA GLY A 471 22.99 4.91 10.36
C GLY A 471 22.74 3.42 10.36
N ALA A 472 23.78 2.70 10.72
CA ALA A 472 23.86 1.25 10.59
C ALA A 472 24.60 0.63 11.78
N LYS A 473 24.12 -0.51 12.27
CA LYS A 473 24.86 -1.35 13.22
C LYS A 473 25.97 -2.16 12.55
N GLY A 474 25.85 -2.42 11.25
CA GLY A 474 26.92 -2.92 10.38
C GLY A 474 27.50 -1.81 9.51
N LYS A 475 28.12 -2.19 8.40
CA LYS A 475 28.77 -1.25 7.47
C LYS A 475 27.73 -0.32 6.83
N ALA A 476 28.04 0.97 6.81
CA ALA A 476 27.30 1.95 6.01
C ALA A 476 28.10 2.32 4.76
N SER A 477 27.53 2.07 3.58
CA SER A 477 28.11 2.46 2.28
C SER A 477 27.21 3.50 1.62
N ILE A 478 27.70 4.72 1.49
CA ILE A 478 26.95 5.86 0.95
C ILE A 478 27.67 6.35 -0.31
N THR A 479 26.96 6.33 -1.43
CA THR A 479 27.41 6.88 -2.71
C THR A 479 26.44 7.96 -3.16
N ALA A 480 26.90 9.21 -3.23
CA ALA A 480 26.17 10.32 -3.83
C ALA A 480 26.94 10.77 -5.08
N SER A 481 26.46 10.45 -6.28
CA SER A 481 27.23 10.71 -7.52
C SER A 481 27.51 12.20 -7.77
N GLY A 482 26.73 13.10 -7.17
CA GLY A 482 26.91 14.55 -7.12
C GLY A 482 27.23 15.04 -5.71
N LYS A 483 26.29 15.74 -5.06
CA LYS A 483 26.52 16.43 -3.79
C LYS A 483 26.00 15.65 -2.58
N LEU A 484 26.78 15.60 -1.51
CA LEU A 484 26.32 15.27 -0.16
C LEU A 484 26.44 16.49 0.76
N THR A 485 25.31 16.94 1.29
CA THR A 485 25.23 17.97 2.35
C THR A 485 24.76 17.30 3.63
N ASN A 486 25.60 17.30 4.67
CA ASN A 486 25.29 16.72 5.96
C ASN A 486 25.29 17.79 7.05
N THR A 487 24.12 18.07 7.62
CA THR A 487 23.94 18.86 8.84
C THR A 487 23.40 18.02 10.01
N GLY A 488 23.07 16.76 9.76
CA GLY A 488 22.59 15.79 10.73
C GLY A 488 23.70 14.80 11.12
N ALA A 489 23.36 13.50 11.15
CA ALA A 489 24.29 12.44 11.49
C ALA A 489 24.33 11.34 10.43
N LEU A 490 25.54 10.96 10.03
CA LEU A 490 25.84 9.74 9.28
C LEU A 490 26.73 8.85 10.16
N VAL A 491 26.22 7.72 10.62
CA VAL A 491 26.88 6.90 11.65
C VAL A 491 26.89 5.42 11.29
N SER A 492 28.00 4.74 11.55
CA SER A 492 28.10 3.28 11.54
C SER A 492 28.79 2.79 12.81
N ASP A 493 28.24 1.76 13.45
CA ASP A 493 28.94 1.05 14.54
C ASP A 493 30.12 0.20 14.00
N ASP A 494 30.16 -0.03 12.68
CA ASP A 494 31.23 -0.71 11.94
C ASP A 494 31.98 0.33 11.07
N ALA A 495 32.23 0.05 9.78
CA ALA A 495 32.85 1.02 8.88
C ALA A 495 31.84 1.94 8.19
N LEU A 496 32.13 3.24 8.15
CA LEU A 496 31.43 4.22 7.31
C LEU A 496 32.26 4.51 6.06
N ALA A 497 31.75 4.16 4.89
CA ALA A 497 32.35 4.49 3.60
C ALA A 497 31.47 5.48 2.85
N LEU A 498 32.00 6.66 2.55
CA LEU A 498 31.34 7.74 1.84
C LEU A 498 32.06 8.05 0.53
N LYS A 499 31.32 8.07 -0.58
CA LYS A 499 31.80 8.53 -1.88
C LYS A 499 30.88 9.63 -2.42
N ALA A 500 31.42 10.77 -2.81
CA ALA A 500 30.68 11.78 -3.57
C ALA A 500 31.56 12.68 -4.46
N GLN A 501 30.97 13.58 -5.26
CA GLN A 501 31.76 14.65 -5.86
C GLN A 501 32.03 15.73 -4.82
N ASP A 502 30.97 16.33 -4.27
CA ASP A 502 31.10 17.42 -3.29
C ASP A 502 30.50 17.03 -1.95
N VAL A 503 31.27 17.19 -0.89
CA VAL A 503 30.94 16.75 0.46
C VAL A 503 30.99 17.97 1.38
N THR A 504 29.82 18.48 1.78
CA THR A 504 29.68 19.59 2.74
C THR A 504 29.26 19.04 4.10
N GLN A 505 30.21 19.02 5.05
CA GLN A 505 30.06 18.40 6.37
C GLN A 505 29.92 19.45 7.44
N ASN A 506 28.71 19.62 7.95
CA ASN A 506 28.35 20.55 9.02
C ASN A 506 27.65 19.85 10.19
N GLY A 507 27.57 18.51 10.16
CA GLY A 507 27.04 17.67 11.22
C GLY A 507 28.08 16.63 11.66
N VAL A 508 27.64 15.38 11.85
CA VAL A 508 28.48 14.27 12.31
C VAL A 508 28.69 13.24 11.20
N LEU A 509 29.95 12.87 10.99
CA LEU A 509 30.36 11.62 10.33
C LEU A 509 31.05 10.75 11.38
N SER A 510 30.55 9.52 11.60
CA SER A 510 31.16 8.61 12.57
C SER A 510 31.20 7.16 12.09
N GLY A 511 32.36 6.51 12.19
CA GLY A 511 32.52 5.08 11.94
C GLY A 511 33.25 4.38 13.08
N GLY A 512 32.63 3.43 13.75
CA GLY A 512 33.20 2.74 14.91
C GLY A 512 34.46 1.91 14.59
N LYS A 513 34.55 1.33 13.38
CA LYS A 513 35.70 0.52 12.94
C LYS A 513 36.43 1.08 11.72
N GLY A 514 36.13 2.32 11.36
CA GLY A 514 36.83 3.06 10.33
C GLY A 514 35.93 4.01 9.59
N LEU A 515 36.52 5.06 9.05
CA LEU A 515 35.84 6.03 8.22
C LEU A 515 36.65 6.29 6.95
N THR A 516 36.03 6.14 5.79
CA THR A 516 36.62 6.52 4.50
C THR A 516 35.74 7.53 3.81
N VAL A 517 36.30 8.68 3.43
CA VAL A 517 35.63 9.68 2.58
C VAL A 517 36.43 9.81 1.29
N ASN A 518 35.78 9.53 0.15
CA ASN A 518 36.29 9.75 -1.18
C ASN A 518 35.47 10.86 -1.84
N ALA A 519 36.07 12.03 -2.05
CA ALA A 519 35.36 13.20 -2.59
C ALA A 519 36.22 13.99 -3.57
N GLN A 520 35.64 14.67 -4.56
CA GLN A 520 36.40 15.71 -5.28
C GLN A 520 36.69 16.88 -4.33
N THR A 521 35.65 17.36 -3.65
CA THR A 521 35.73 18.45 -2.68
C THR A 521 35.18 17.99 -1.33
N LEU A 522 35.94 18.20 -0.26
CA LEU A 522 35.48 18.07 1.13
C LEU A 522 35.57 19.43 1.82
N THR A 523 34.44 19.96 2.26
CA THR A 523 34.39 21.15 3.10
C THR A 523 33.74 20.79 4.42
N SER A 524 34.46 21.01 5.53
CA SER A 524 33.92 20.83 6.88
C SER A 524 33.79 22.16 7.60
N GLY A 525 32.63 22.42 8.19
CA GLY A 525 32.37 23.64 8.95
C GLY A 525 32.92 23.56 10.38
N LYS A 526 33.07 24.72 11.05
CA LYS A 526 33.62 24.85 12.41
C LYS A 526 33.07 23.88 13.46
N ASN A 527 31.78 23.56 13.41
CA ASN A 527 31.11 22.71 14.39
C ASN A 527 30.92 21.26 13.91
N SER A 528 31.50 20.91 12.75
CA SER A 528 31.43 19.55 12.23
C SER A 528 32.31 18.61 13.03
N VAL A 529 31.90 17.34 13.08
CA VAL A 529 32.65 16.26 13.72
C VAL A 529 32.83 15.13 12.71
N THR A 530 34.08 14.79 12.43
CA THR A 530 34.47 13.63 11.63
C THR A 530 35.27 12.70 12.52
N HIS A 531 34.65 11.60 12.96
CA HIS A 531 35.19 10.74 14.02
C HIS A 531 35.28 9.26 13.61
N SER A 532 36.29 8.57 14.15
CA SER A 532 36.35 7.12 14.16
C SER A 532 37.11 6.62 15.37
N ASP A 533 36.65 5.53 16.00
CA ASP A 533 37.44 4.85 17.05
C ASP A 533 38.63 4.06 16.46
N ALA A 534 38.67 3.91 15.14
CA ALA A 534 39.75 3.29 14.37
C ALA A 534 40.37 4.32 13.40
N ALA A 535 40.77 3.89 12.20
CA ALA A 535 41.43 4.76 11.23
C ALA A 535 40.43 5.63 10.44
N ILE A 536 40.87 6.83 10.07
CA ILE A 536 40.20 7.72 9.12
C ILE A 536 41.06 7.88 7.88
N THR A 537 40.45 7.72 6.70
CA THR A 537 41.08 8.01 5.41
C THR A 537 40.24 9.00 4.61
N LEU A 538 40.82 10.16 4.28
CA LEU A 538 40.20 11.21 3.48
C LEU A 538 40.94 11.33 2.15
N ILE A 539 40.32 10.89 1.06
CA ILE A 539 40.87 10.96 -0.30
C ILE A 539 40.12 12.04 -1.05
N THR A 540 40.79 13.15 -1.33
CA THR A 540 40.15 14.28 -2.01
C THR A 540 41.00 14.92 -3.09
N THR A 541 40.41 15.76 -3.94
CA THR A 541 41.22 16.72 -4.70
C THR A 541 41.44 17.97 -3.84
N THR A 542 40.38 18.53 -3.27
CA THR A 542 40.46 19.66 -2.34
C THR A 542 39.79 19.32 -1.02
N ALA A 543 40.49 19.57 0.10
CA ALA A 543 39.93 19.51 1.44
C ALA A 543 40.09 20.87 2.14
N THR A 544 38.97 21.43 2.61
CA THR A 544 38.94 22.58 3.52
C THR A 544 38.30 22.15 4.83
N LEU A 545 39.08 22.07 5.90
CA LEU A 545 38.62 21.57 7.20
C LEU A 545 38.61 22.69 8.23
N ASP A 546 37.50 22.86 8.95
CA ASP A 546 37.37 23.86 10.03
C ASP A 546 36.88 23.25 11.36
N GLY A 547 36.28 22.06 11.31
CA GLY A 547 35.80 21.34 12.49
C GLY A 547 36.80 20.34 13.08
N GLU A 548 36.25 19.37 13.82
CA GLU A 548 37.02 18.26 14.38
C GLU A 548 37.14 17.11 13.40
N THR A 549 38.35 16.57 13.27
CA THR A 549 38.66 15.32 12.58
C THR A 549 39.53 14.47 13.48
N SER A 550 38.96 13.42 14.09
CA SER A 550 39.59 12.64 15.16
C SER A 550 39.54 11.15 14.88
N ALA A 551 40.71 10.52 14.82
CA ALA A 551 40.86 9.08 14.63
C ALA A 551 41.47 8.45 15.89
N GLY A 552 40.89 7.37 16.40
CA GLY A 552 41.50 6.54 17.44
C GLY A 552 42.71 5.75 16.90
N GLY A 553 42.74 5.49 15.60
CA GLY A 553 43.85 4.88 14.86
C GLY A 553 44.66 5.90 14.07
N ASP A 554 45.05 5.53 12.84
CA ASP A 554 45.73 6.45 11.93
C ASP A 554 44.73 7.45 11.30
N LEU A 555 45.17 8.68 11.09
CA LEU A 555 44.46 9.69 10.30
C LEU A 555 45.27 9.98 9.04
N GLU A 556 44.73 9.62 7.89
CA GLU A 556 45.34 9.85 6.59
C GLU A 556 44.49 10.82 5.76
N LEU A 557 45.13 11.85 5.22
CA LEU A 557 44.53 12.74 4.25
C LEU A 557 45.42 12.86 3.02
N GLN A 558 44.85 12.51 1.86
CA GLN A 558 45.49 12.60 0.56
C GLN A 558 44.70 13.54 -0.34
N GLY A 559 45.38 14.49 -0.97
CA GLY A 559 44.79 15.23 -2.07
C GLY A 559 45.72 16.14 -2.86
N ASP A 560 45.14 17.09 -3.58
CA ASP A 560 45.88 18.12 -4.31
C ASP A 560 46.05 19.37 -3.45
N ARG A 561 44.97 19.84 -2.82
CA ARG A 561 44.97 21.00 -1.92
C ARG A 561 44.38 20.64 -0.56
N LEU A 562 45.15 20.85 0.49
CA LEU A 562 44.69 20.75 1.87
C LEU A 562 44.72 22.12 2.54
N THR A 563 43.59 22.55 3.09
CA THR A 563 43.50 23.73 3.95
C THR A 563 42.85 23.33 5.27
N THR A 564 43.50 23.64 6.39
CA THR A 564 42.86 23.63 7.70
C THR A 564 42.71 25.08 8.16
N ALA A 565 41.50 25.46 8.56
CA ALA A 565 41.22 26.76 9.14
C ALA A 565 41.71 26.83 10.60
N ALA A 566 41.72 28.02 11.18
CA ALA A 566 42.26 28.25 12.52
C ALA A 566 41.52 27.46 13.63
N SER A 567 40.24 27.16 13.45
CA SER A 567 39.47 26.34 14.41
C SER A 567 39.71 24.84 14.25
N ALA A 568 40.22 24.39 13.11
CA ALA A 568 40.29 22.98 12.77
C ALA A 568 41.12 22.20 13.78
N GLN A 569 40.63 21.02 14.19
CA GLN A 569 41.34 20.10 15.06
C GLN A 569 41.52 18.76 14.36
N LEU A 570 42.75 18.42 13.97
CA LEU A 570 43.10 17.12 13.40
C LEU A 570 43.84 16.30 14.47
N GLN A 571 43.26 15.19 14.90
CA GLN A 571 43.77 14.37 16.00
C GLN A 571 43.90 12.91 15.58
N SER A 572 45.02 12.29 15.92
CA SER A 572 45.28 10.87 15.67
C SER A 572 45.80 10.17 16.93
N GLY A 573 45.18 9.05 17.28
CA GLY A 573 45.63 8.13 18.32
C GLY A 573 46.89 7.35 17.93
N ASN A 574 47.22 7.29 16.64
CA ASN A 574 48.48 6.73 16.14
C ASN A 574 49.22 7.78 15.29
N ASN A 575 49.25 7.60 13.96
CA ASN A 575 49.98 8.46 13.04
C ASN A 575 49.04 9.44 12.34
N LEU A 576 49.54 10.65 12.04
CA LEU A 576 48.88 11.62 11.17
C LEU A 576 49.69 11.75 9.88
N SER A 577 49.10 11.38 8.75
CA SER A 577 49.72 11.50 7.42
C SER A 577 48.95 12.49 6.56
N LEU A 578 49.61 13.57 6.15
CA LEU A 578 49.04 14.61 5.28
C LEU A 578 49.85 14.68 3.99
N SER A 579 49.26 14.29 2.86
CA SER A 579 49.89 14.31 1.54
C SER A 579 49.12 15.22 0.60
N ALA A 580 49.74 16.29 0.11
CA ALA A 580 49.12 17.25 -0.81
C ALA A 580 50.09 17.77 -1.89
N ARG A 581 49.59 18.47 -2.91
CA ARG A 581 50.46 19.38 -3.70
C ARG A 581 50.79 20.60 -2.87
N GLU A 582 49.74 21.22 -2.33
CA GLU A 582 49.81 22.39 -1.47
C GLU A 582 49.05 22.13 -0.17
N ALA A 583 49.69 22.44 0.96
CA ALA A 583 49.08 22.33 2.28
C ALA A 583 49.17 23.66 3.04
N ALA A 584 48.03 24.14 3.53
CA ALA A 584 47.90 25.29 4.42
C ALA A 584 47.33 24.82 5.76
N LEU A 585 48.16 24.87 6.82
CA LEU A 585 47.85 24.31 8.12
C LEU A 585 47.74 25.42 9.18
N ALA A 586 46.52 25.94 9.40
CA ALA A 586 46.28 27.01 10.36
C ALA A 586 45.67 26.55 11.70
N GLY A 587 45.11 25.33 11.75
CA GLY A 587 44.47 24.78 12.95
C GLY A 587 45.45 24.07 13.89
N THR A 588 44.92 23.20 14.75
CA THR A 588 45.72 22.26 15.54
C THR A 588 45.82 20.92 14.83
N GLN A 589 47.04 20.38 14.74
CA GLN A 589 47.32 19.03 14.28
C GLN A 589 48.04 18.29 15.41
N ALA A 590 47.56 17.11 15.79
CA ALA A 590 48.16 16.30 16.84
C ALA A 590 48.16 14.82 16.48
N ALA A 591 49.29 14.16 16.72
CA ALA A 591 49.43 12.71 16.62
C ALA A 591 50.12 12.18 17.87
N GLN A 592 49.66 11.05 18.42
CA GLN A 592 50.34 10.45 19.57
C GLN A 592 51.69 9.82 19.19
N LYS A 593 51.84 9.33 17.96
CA LYS A 593 53.09 8.74 17.44
C LYS A 593 53.76 9.69 16.45
N ALA A 594 53.69 9.39 15.15
CA ALA A 594 54.34 10.18 14.12
C ALA A 594 53.34 11.09 13.40
N MET A 595 53.79 12.29 13.03
CA MET A 595 53.11 13.15 12.08
C MET A 595 54.02 13.36 10.87
N THR A 596 53.51 13.04 9.67
CA THR A 596 54.20 13.24 8.40
C THR A 596 53.39 14.19 7.54
N VAL A 597 54.02 15.27 7.09
CA VAL A 597 53.43 16.19 6.11
C VAL A 597 54.31 16.20 4.87
N ASN A 598 53.75 15.76 3.75
CA ASN A 598 54.40 15.76 2.45
C ASN A 598 53.62 16.66 1.49
N ALA A 599 54.13 17.87 1.24
CA ALA A 599 53.59 18.78 0.24
C ALA A 599 54.52 18.81 -0.97
N ARG A 600 54.01 18.46 -2.17
CA ARG A 600 54.83 18.35 -3.38
C ARG A 600 55.36 19.69 -3.88
N GLU A 601 54.73 20.81 -3.51
CA GLU A 601 55.15 22.16 -3.89
C GLU A 601 55.33 23.07 -2.67
N LYS A 602 54.28 23.22 -1.85
CA LYS A 602 54.26 24.23 -0.80
C LYS A 602 53.56 23.78 0.47
N LEU A 603 54.21 24.02 1.61
CA LEU A 603 53.64 23.89 2.93
C LEU A 603 53.68 25.25 3.65
N THR A 604 52.50 25.78 3.96
CA THR A 604 52.32 26.97 4.81
C THR A 604 51.73 26.53 6.15
N HIS A 605 52.48 26.68 7.24
CA HIS A 605 52.06 26.31 8.58
C HIS A 605 51.98 27.56 9.46
N SER A 606 50.78 27.88 9.95
CA SER A 606 50.53 29.00 10.87
C SER A 606 49.84 28.55 12.16
N GLY A 607 49.44 27.28 12.24
CA GLY A 607 48.76 26.69 13.38
C GLY A 607 49.70 26.08 14.41
N LYS A 608 49.24 25.00 15.05
CA LYS A 608 50.03 24.22 16.01
C LYS A 608 50.08 22.76 15.59
N SER A 609 51.27 22.24 15.35
CA SER A 609 51.49 20.81 15.11
C SER A 609 52.33 20.18 16.22
N SER A 610 51.86 19.05 16.77
CA SER A 610 52.59 18.30 17.79
C SER A 610 52.53 16.79 17.62
N ALA A 611 53.68 16.12 17.79
CA ALA A 611 53.80 14.66 17.74
C ALA A 611 55.06 14.18 18.47
N ALA A 612 55.22 12.87 18.73
CA ALA A 612 56.48 12.33 19.21
C ALA A 612 57.59 12.46 18.14
N SER A 613 57.24 12.16 16.89
CA SER A 613 58.08 12.39 15.71
C SER A 613 57.31 13.22 14.69
N LEU A 614 57.89 14.33 14.23
CA LEU A 614 57.30 15.22 13.24
C LEU A 614 58.24 15.37 12.05
N SER A 615 57.78 14.97 10.86
CA SER A 615 58.53 15.05 9.61
C SER A 615 57.78 15.91 8.59
N LEU A 616 58.40 16.99 8.14
CA LEU A 616 57.83 17.93 7.17
C LEU A 616 58.69 17.94 5.89
N SER A 617 58.09 17.71 4.74
CA SER A 617 58.76 17.73 3.43
C SER A 617 57.99 18.59 2.45
N ALA A 618 58.62 19.65 1.93
CA ALA A 618 58.08 20.49 0.87
C ALA A 618 59.17 21.31 0.19
N PRO A 619 59.15 21.55 -1.15
CA PRO A 619 60.08 22.50 -1.78
C PRO A 619 60.06 23.88 -1.13
N GLU A 620 58.87 24.45 -0.91
CA GLU A 620 58.67 25.69 -0.13
C GLU A 620 58.02 25.37 1.21
N LEU A 621 58.72 25.64 2.31
CA LEU A 621 58.20 25.48 3.67
C LEU A 621 58.21 26.83 4.40
N THR A 622 57.03 27.34 4.76
CA THR A 622 56.87 28.53 5.60
C THR A 622 56.23 28.14 6.91
N ASN A 623 56.89 28.46 8.02
CA ASN A 623 56.33 28.32 9.37
C ASN A 623 56.21 29.68 10.05
N SER A 624 54.99 30.06 10.42
CA SER A 624 54.69 31.18 11.31
C SER A 624 53.99 30.74 12.61
N GLY A 625 53.74 29.44 12.75
CA GLY A 625 53.06 28.83 13.89
C GLY A 625 54.01 28.13 14.86
N VAL A 626 53.49 27.08 15.50
CA VAL A 626 54.21 26.30 16.52
C VAL A 626 54.36 24.84 16.08
N LEU A 627 55.60 24.41 15.89
CA LEU A 627 55.97 23.02 15.59
C LEU A 627 56.75 22.44 16.78
N VAL A 628 56.20 21.41 17.43
CA VAL A 628 56.80 20.81 18.64
C VAL A 628 56.81 19.29 18.53
N ALA A 629 57.98 18.68 18.67
CA ALA A 629 58.10 17.23 18.76
C ALA A 629 59.30 16.78 19.61
N SER A 630 59.36 15.51 19.98
CA SER A 630 60.60 14.94 20.54
C SER A 630 61.69 14.88 19.46
N THR A 631 61.31 14.49 18.24
CA THR A 631 62.16 14.61 17.05
C THR A 631 61.43 15.39 15.96
N LEU A 632 61.96 16.55 15.58
CA LEU A 632 61.45 17.36 14.48
C LEU A 632 62.44 17.32 13.32
N ASN A 633 61.98 16.87 12.15
CA ASN A 633 62.74 16.81 10.90
C ASN A 633 62.06 17.62 9.80
N THR A 634 62.82 18.47 9.11
CA THR A 634 62.35 19.21 7.93
C THR A 634 63.24 18.97 6.71
N GLN A 635 62.63 18.86 5.54
CA GLN A 635 63.28 18.73 4.24
C GLN A 635 62.67 19.73 3.25
N SER A 636 63.44 20.71 2.78
CA SER A 636 62.95 21.69 1.80
C SER A 636 64.02 22.24 0.86
N GLN A 637 63.61 23.00 -0.16
CA GLN A 637 64.53 23.86 -0.91
C GLN A 637 64.65 25.22 -0.23
N THR A 638 63.51 25.76 0.20
CA THR A 638 63.45 27.00 0.98
C THR A 638 62.68 26.78 2.28
N LEU A 639 63.22 27.29 3.37
CA LEU A 639 62.59 27.28 4.68
C LEU A 639 62.53 28.71 5.23
N THR A 640 61.33 29.27 5.35
CA THR A 640 61.10 30.54 6.04
C THR A 640 60.48 30.27 7.40
N ASN A 641 61.15 30.68 8.47
CA ASN A 641 60.65 30.53 9.83
C ASN A 641 60.45 31.89 10.50
N SER A 642 59.23 32.16 10.94
CA SER A 642 58.86 33.31 11.77
C SER A 642 58.09 32.89 13.02
N GLY A 643 58.06 31.59 13.33
CA GLY A 643 57.41 30.98 14.49
C GLY A 643 58.36 30.06 15.26
N LEU A 644 57.82 29.08 16.00
CA LEU A 644 58.60 28.14 16.80
C LEU A 644 58.79 26.81 16.06
N MET A 645 60.03 26.33 15.98
CA MET A 645 60.39 24.94 15.67
C MET A 645 61.17 24.36 16.85
N GLN A 646 60.59 23.35 17.50
CA GLN A 646 61.17 22.72 18.69
C GLN A 646 61.27 21.20 18.52
N GLY A 647 62.49 20.69 18.73
CA GLY A 647 62.80 19.27 18.83
C GLY A 647 63.47 18.96 20.17
N ASP A 648 62.78 18.31 21.12
CA ASP A 648 63.32 18.10 22.48
C ASP A 648 64.56 17.20 22.48
N SER A 649 64.50 16.06 21.78
CA SER A 649 65.63 15.14 21.62
C SER A 649 66.46 15.47 20.38
N ALA A 650 65.80 15.87 19.29
CA ALA A 650 66.48 16.29 18.08
C ALA A 650 65.66 17.27 17.22
N LEU A 651 66.32 18.30 16.72
CA LEU A 651 65.84 19.18 15.65
C LEU A 651 66.77 19.06 14.45
N LEU A 652 66.25 18.53 13.34
CA LEU A 652 66.97 18.32 12.08
C LEU A 652 66.37 19.22 11.01
N ILE A 653 67.15 20.17 10.50
CA ILE A 653 66.75 21.08 9.44
C ILE A 653 67.57 20.80 8.19
N GLY A 654 66.96 20.16 7.19
CA GLY A 654 67.52 19.99 5.86
C GLY A 654 66.90 20.98 4.89
N THR A 655 67.66 21.98 4.44
CA THR A 655 67.16 22.95 3.45
C THR A 655 68.28 23.52 2.58
N GLN A 656 67.99 23.95 1.35
CA GLN A 656 69.01 24.67 0.57
C GLN A 656 69.15 26.11 1.10
N LYS A 657 68.04 26.78 1.40
CA LYS A 657 68.00 28.15 1.90
C LYS A 657 67.12 28.27 3.14
N LEU A 658 67.71 28.67 4.26
CA LEU A 658 67.01 29.02 5.50
C LEU A 658 66.91 30.54 5.68
N ASP A 659 65.70 31.07 5.85
CA ASP A 659 65.42 32.42 6.35
C ASP A 659 64.70 32.34 7.70
N ASN A 660 65.45 32.40 8.80
CA ASN A 660 64.91 32.49 10.15
C ASN A 660 64.76 33.97 10.53
N GLN A 661 63.51 34.46 10.50
CA GLN A 661 63.18 35.88 10.68
C GLN A 661 63.21 36.30 12.15
N GLN A 662 63.04 37.59 12.44
CA GLN A 662 63.18 38.18 13.78
C GLN A 662 62.32 37.49 14.87
N ASN A 663 61.14 37.02 14.51
CA ASN A 663 60.22 36.31 15.41
C ASN A 663 60.38 34.77 15.37
N GLY A 664 61.28 34.26 14.53
CA GLY A 664 61.55 32.84 14.38
C GLY A 664 62.44 32.31 15.50
N THR A 665 62.08 31.16 16.06
CA THR A 665 62.85 30.41 17.05
C THR A 665 63.12 28.99 16.57
N LEU A 666 64.40 28.61 16.54
CA LEU A 666 64.84 27.23 16.38
C LEU A 666 65.38 26.73 17.72
N TYR A 667 64.74 25.71 18.29
CA TYR A 667 65.06 25.20 19.62
C TYR A 667 65.29 23.69 19.62
N SER A 668 66.40 23.26 20.23
CA SER A 668 66.57 21.88 20.65
C SER A 668 67.11 21.80 22.07
N ALA A 669 66.55 20.89 22.88
CA ALA A 669 67.08 20.61 24.22
C ALA A 669 68.26 19.60 24.19
N ALA A 670 68.57 19.04 23.02
CA ALA A 670 69.71 18.15 22.82
C ALA A 670 70.32 18.35 21.41
N ASN A 671 70.02 17.47 20.44
CA ASN A 671 70.70 17.47 19.16
C ASN A 671 70.10 18.47 18.16
N LEU A 672 70.89 19.43 17.72
CA LEU A 672 70.53 20.32 16.61
C LEU A 672 71.42 20.04 15.39
N THR A 673 70.81 19.58 14.30
CA THR A 673 71.49 19.30 13.03
C THR A 673 70.97 20.23 11.94
N LEU A 674 71.85 21.04 11.36
CA LEU A 674 71.54 21.95 10.27
C LEU A 674 72.29 21.50 9.00
N ALA A 675 71.58 20.92 8.03
CA ALA A 675 72.09 20.62 6.71
C ALA A 675 71.63 21.72 5.73
N ILE A 676 72.39 22.82 5.69
CA ILE A 676 71.98 24.08 5.04
C ILE A 676 73.07 24.60 4.10
N SER A 677 72.68 25.09 2.91
CA SER A 677 73.63 25.70 1.95
C SER A 677 73.70 27.22 2.06
N ASP A 678 72.58 27.91 2.29
CA ASP A 678 72.45 29.35 2.48
C ASP A 678 71.59 29.66 3.72
N ILE A 679 72.08 30.51 4.62
CA ILE A 679 71.40 30.86 5.87
C ILE A 679 71.34 32.37 6.10
N ARG A 680 70.12 32.87 6.26
CA ARG A 680 69.81 34.17 6.85
C ARG A 680 69.14 33.94 8.20
N ASN A 681 69.76 34.42 9.27
CA ASN A 681 69.21 34.32 10.61
C ASN A 681 69.14 35.71 11.26
N SER A 682 67.93 36.13 11.59
CA SER A 682 67.61 37.34 12.36
C SER A 682 66.83 37.02 13.64
N GLY A 683 66.51 35.74 13.88
CA GLY A 683 65.76 35.24 15.03
C GLY A 683 66.63 34.53 16.08
N ALA A 684 65.97 33.83 17.00
CA ALA A 684 66.63 33.14 18.11
C ALA A 684 67.07 31.71 17.74
N TYR A 685 68.27 31.35 18.20
CA TYR A 685 68.84 30.00 18.18
C TYR A 685 69.14 29.57 19.60
N HIS A 686 68.58 28.44 20.04
CA HIS A 686 68.84 27.89 21.36
C HIS A 686 69.13 26.39 21.28
N GLN A 687 70.34 26.03 21.70
CA GLN A 687 70.77 24.66 21.97
C GLN A 687 71.27 24.63 23.42
N ARG A 688 70.79 23.68 24.22
CA ARG A 688 71.35 23.44 25.56
C ARG A 688 72.42 22.36 25.52
#